data_AF-A0A8J8BCB5-F1
#
_entry.id   AF-A0A8J8BCB5-F1
#
_cell.length_a   1.000
_cell.length_b   1.000
_cell.length_c   1.000
_cell.angle_alpha   90.00
_cell.angle_beta   90.00
_cell.angle_gamma   90.00
#
_symmetry.space_group_name_H-M   'P 1'
#
loop_
_entity.id
_entity.type
_entity.pdbx_description
1 polymer ?
#
loop_
_entity_poly.entity_id
_entity_poly.type
_entity_poly.pdbx_seq_one_letter_code
_entity_poly.pdbx_strand_id
1 'polypeptide(L)'
;MATMATFPTSGAYVDALQDTGRCFVDPELAGCVIRTDRFGLPRPISGNFASVFTADTAGGRRLAVKCFTRDVTDQQERYREIGAALRDVPARWKVEFRYVERGVLVAGEAYPVLVMEWIEAKQLIAWIEDKLRAGDHGGFERLADAFARLVAGLEAAGIAHGDLQHGNLLVTARDELKLIDYDGMYVPALRDRPAMELGQPNYQHPRRKAADYGPWLDRFSARVIHLSLSALAADPTLWSRLHKPGGEFLLLRKHDLEDPSASAGMTALRDVNARIRRSAEELAAVADEPLQGIAPLDQVVRIRTPRQARPLKPVRHAARDGEECRQPGTDPALAAAAAGPGGWLDDHRPPPSAVRFERPGWGERLGWYVSLLIICVTACAPVVPGVEVPAALALIVAGTIAAGTWVALWIRFLRLTQVRARRARRGAARAARARREQAQAQLRWQLAARQESVAAYQRDLVSLADRRARIDPEAAAEHAEIDRRRDDQLARLVGERNGLREWKAAELTRRTEAVEARHRGDELARHRIDTAQIYGIDRAVVAELDVAGVRTAADFVGIRIEKRLGRAPAARVLHRDGRPLRVPMVGEVRARHLDAWRATLAARSSSQAPAQLTAAIRAQLDSEAAVRLAGVAAREHAVRSAADVQHRALRAQTKSRRATLAADDQSTRSSHATAVAAIDRDCALYRDAVEAAQYELRAEQKALDAYARVRFQRYLAALTFGVL
;
A
#
# COMPACT_ATOMS: atom_id res chain seq x y z
N MET A 1 0.79 8.66 35.41
CA MET A 1 1.04 8.20 34.02
C MET A 1 -0.12 8.67 33.19
N ALA A 2 0.04 9.73 32.40
CA ALA A 2 -0.99 10.18 31.46
C ALA A 2 -1.09 9.13 30.35
N THR A 3 -2.25 8.50 30.20
CA THR A 3 -2.59 7.66 29.06
C THR A 3 -2.35 8.48 27.78
N MET A 4 -1.40 8.05 26.93
CA MET A 4 -1.25 8.64 25.59
C MET A 4 -2.57 8.42 24.85
N ALA A 5 -3.35 9.48 24.69
CA ALA A 5 -4.61 9.43 23.97
C ALA A 5 -4.30 9.14 22.49
N THR A 6 -4.67 7.94 22.03
CA THR A 6 -4.58 7.58 20.61
C THR A 6 -5.49 8.51 19.81
N PHE A 7 -4.96 9.18 18.78
CA PHE A 7 -5.77 10.04 17.92
C PHE A 7 -6.92 9.25 17.25
N PRO A 8 -8.08 9.89 16.99
CA PRO A 8 -9.24 9.21 16.41
C PRO A 8 -8.98 8.73 14.98
N THR A 9 -9.65 7.63 14.62
CA THR A 9 -9.66 7.14 13.24
C THR A 9 -10.58 7.98 12.37
N SER A 10 -10.43 7.88 11.04
CA SER A 10 -11.36 8.53 10.09
C SER A 10 -12.83 8.16 10.36
N GLY A 11 -13.10 6.90 10.70
CA GLY A 11 -14.45 6.43 11.06
C GLY A 11 -14.98 7.10 12.33
N ALA A 12 -14.14 7.24 13.36
CA ALA A 12 -14.54 7.92 14.60
C ALA A 12 -14.88 9.40 14.37
N TYR A 13 -14.18 10.08 13.46
CA TYR A 13 -14.56 11.43 13.04
C TYR A 13 -15.87 11.45 12.26
N VAL A 14 -16.09 10.49 11.34
CA VAL A 14 -17.37 10.37 10.63
C VAL A 14 -18.53 10.19 11.61
N ASP A 15 -18.35 9.39 12.67
CA ASP A 15 -19.36 9.19 13.70
C ASP A 15 -19.63 10.47 14.50
N ALA A 16 -18.57 11.16 14.96
CA ALA A 16 -18.71 12.39 15.73
C ALA A 16 -19.38 13.52 14.93
N LEU A 17 -18.99 13.68 13.67
CA LEU A 17 -19.44 14.77 12.79
C LEU A 17 -20.89 14.63 12.30
N GLN A 18 -21.60 13.56 12.68
CA GLN A 18 -23.05 13.45 12.44
C GLN A 18 -23.86 14.42 13.32
N ASP A 19 -23.32 14.87 14.46
CA ASP A 19 -23.93 15.87 15.33
C ASP A 19 -22.96 17.03 15.60
N THR A 20 -22.85 17.92 14.62
CA THR A 20 -21.95 19.09 14.64
C THR A 20 -22.27 20.10 15.73
N GLY A 21 -23.50 20.11 16.25
CA GLY A 21 -23.89 20.96 17.38
C GLY A 21 -23.32 20.48 18.71
N ARG A 22 -22.97 19.19 18.81
CA ARG A 22 -22.37 18.60 20.01
C ARG A 22 -20.87 18.34 19.86
N CYS A 23 -20.40 17.97 18.68
CA CYS A 23 -19.01 17.56 18.52
C CYS A 23 -18.05 18.73 18.37
N PHE A 24 -18.42 19.83 17.71
CA PHE A 24 -17.51 20.96 17.56
C PHE A 24 -17.53 21.85 18.81
N VAL A 25 -16.34 22.11 19.37
CA VAL A 25 -16.16 23.07 20.47
C VAL A 25 -16.04 24.48 19.93
N ASP A 26 -15.50 24.63 18.71
CA ASP A 26 -15.33 25.91 18.05
C ASP A 26 -16.69 26.54 17.67
N PRO A 27 -16.98 27.79 18.10
CA PRO A 27 -18.28 28.42 17.85
C PRO A 27 -18.62 28.63 16.37
N GLU A 28 -17.61 28.77 15.49
CA GLU A 28 -17.83 28.94 14.05
C GLU A 28 -18.22 27.63 13.38
N LEU A 29 -17.73 26.50 13.91
CA LEU A 29 -18.03 25.16 13.42
C LEU A 29 -19.26 24.53 14.10
N ALA A 30 -19.61 24.96 15.31
CA ALA A 30 -20.75 24.43 16.04
C ALA A 30 -22.05 24.58 15.24
N GLY A 31 -22.71 23.46 14.95
CA GLY A 31 -23.94 23.42 14.16
C GLY A 31 -23.75 23.66 12.66
N CYS A 32 -22.52 23.60 12.14
CA CYS A 32 -22.29 23.63 10.69
C CYS A 32 -22.87 22.40 10.00
N VAL A 33 -23.17 22.50 8.71
CA VAL A 33 -23.65 21.37 7.90
C VAL A 33 -22.45 20.72 7.21
N ILE A 34 -22.12 19.50 7.60
CA ILE A 34 -21.08 18.72 6.94
C ILE A 34 -21.63 18.12 5.65
N ARG A 35 -20.87 18.22 4.56
CA ARG A 35 -21.22 17.58 3.29
C ARG A 35 -21.14 16.07 3.43
N THR A 36 -22.24 15.41 3.07
CA THR A 36 -22.38 13.97 3.21
C THR A 36 -22.16 13.26 1.89
N ASP A 37 -21.88 11.96 1.97
CA ASP A 37 -21.92 11.07 0.82
C ASP A 37 -23.37 10.73 0.45
N ARG A 38 -23.54 9.81 -0.51
CA ARG A 38 -24.85 9.34 -0.97
C ARG A 38 -25.66 8.59 0.09
N PHE A 39 -25.04 8.20 1.21
CA PHE A 39 -25.69 7.51 2.32
C PHE A 39 -26.05 8.47 3.46
N GLY A 40 -25.79 9.76 3.30
CA GLY A 40 -26.07 10.76 4.34
C GLY A 40 -25.01 10.79 5.45
N LEU A 41 -23.88 10.10 5.29
CA LEU A 41 -22.78 10.13 6.25
C LEU A 41 -21.77 11.22 5.89
N PRO A 42 -21.14 11.91 6.87
CA PRO A 42 -20.04 12.83 6.62
C PRO A 42 -19.03 12.23 5.63
N ARG A 43 -18.73 12.95 4.55
CA ARG A 43 -17.85 12.45 3.50
C ARG A 43 -16.40 12.87 3.79
N PRO A 44 -15.52 11.95 4.22
CA PRO A 44 -14.11 12.28 4.39
C PRO A 44 -13.42 12.34 3.02
N ILE A 45 -12.63 13.40 2.82
CA ILE A 45 -11.58 13.45 1.82
C ILE A 45 -10.34 12.97 2.56
N SER A 46 -10.03 11.67 2.41
CA SER A 46 -9.04 10.98 3.25
C SER A 46 -7.62 11.14 2.68
N GLY A 47 -6.67 11.54 3.52
CA GLY A 47 -5.23 11.46 3.27
C GLY A 47 -4.55 10.49 4.24
N ASN A 48 -3.23 10.29 4.11
CA ASN A 48 -2.46 9.36 4.96
C ASN A 48 -2.40 9.75 6.45
N PHE A 49 -2.62 11.03 6.77
CA PHE A 49 -2.37 11.63 8.09
C PHE A 49 -3.56 12.40 8.67
N ALA A 50 -4.63 12.59 7.88
CA ALA A 50 -5.82 13.33 8.30
C ALA A 50 -7.03 12.99 7.43
N SER A 51 -8.22 13.28 7.96
CA SER A 51 -9.48 13.28 7.23
C SER A 51 -9.98 14.71 7.09
N VAL A 52 -10.21 15.17 5.86
CA VAL A 52 -10.72 16.51 5.59
C VAL A 52 -12.21 16.45 5.28
N PHE A 53 -12.99 17.31 5.92
CA PHE A 53 -14.44 17.42 5.73
C PHE A 53 -14.80 18.81 5.22
N THR A 54 -15.79 18.89 4.33
CA THR A 54 -16.35 20.16 3.89
C THR A 54 -17.49 20.55 4.80
N ALA A 55 -17.41 21.73 5.40
CA ALA A 55 -18.39 22.29 6.34
C ALA A 55 -19.01 23.58 5.78
N ASP A 56 -20.33 23.65 5.72
CA ASP A 56 -21.05 24.89 5.44
C ASP A 56 -21.51 25.51 6.78
N THR A 57 -20.96 26.66 7.13
CA THR A 57 -21.29 27.38 8.38
C THR A 57 -22.65 28.07 8.28
N ALA A 58 -23.26 28.38 9.43
CA ALA A 58 -24.51 29.16 9.48
C ALA A 58 -24.37 30.55 8.83
N GLY A 59 -23.17 31.14 8.85
CA GLY A 59 -22.85 32.40 8.19
C GLY A 59 -22.67 32.32 6.66
N GLY A 60 -22.94 31.16 6.05
CA GLY A 60 -22.84 30.96 4.60
C GLY A 60 -21.41 30.77 4.07
N ARG A 61 -20.41 30.69 4.94
CA ARG A 61 -19.02 30.38 4.56
C ARG A 61 -18.83 28.88 4.45
N ARG A 62 -18.11 28.45 3.40
CA ARG A 62 -17.67 27.06 3.23
C ARG A 62 -16.23 26.90 3.69
N LEU A 63 -16.00 25.91 4.54
CA LEU A 63 -14.72 25.63 5.17
C LEU A 63 -14.29 24.19 4.90
N ALA A 64 -12.98 23.97 4.89
CA ALA A 64 -12.37 22.66 4.98
C ALA A 64 -11.92 22.44 6.43
N VAL A 65 -12.37 21.37 7.07
CA VAL A 65 -12.00 20.98 8.43
C VAL A 65 -11.13 19.74 8.34
N LYS A 66 -9.82 19.90 8.57
CA LYS A 66 -8.84 18.81 8.60
C LYS A 66 -8.74 18.27 10.03
N CYS A 67 -9.21 17.04 10.21
CA CYS A 67 -9.15 16.29 11.46
C CYS A 67 -7.95 15.34 11.43
N PHE A 68 -6.99 15.52 12.34
CA PHE A 68 -5.75 14.74 12.36
C PHE A 68 -6.00 13.31 12.85
N THR A 69 -5.37 12.31 12.23
CA THR A 69 -5.54 10.89 12.61
C THR A 69 -4.29 10.29 13.25
N ARG A 70 -3.26 11.10 13.49
CA ARG A 70 -2.02 10.72 14.15
C ARG A 70 -1.55 11.83 15.09
N ASP A 71 -0.91 11.42 16.17
CA ASP A 71 -0.21 12.33 17.06
C ASP A 71 1.11 12.75 16.39
N VAL A 72 1.32 14.05 16.27
CA VAL A 72 2.59 14.63 15.84
C VAL A 72 3.03 15.59 16.92
N THR A 73 4.15 15.24 17.57
CA THR A 73 4.81 16.11 18.54
C THR A 73 5.08 17.46 17.89
N ASP A 74 4.78 18.56 18.59
CA ASP A 74 5.01 19.96 18.18
C ASP A 74 4.16 20.54 17.04
N GLN A 75 3.10 19.83 16.60
CA GLN A 75 2.26 20.24 15.48
C GLN A 75 1.62 21.63 15.67
N GLN A 76 1.15 21.93 16.88
CA GLN A 76 0.55 23.23 17.20
C GLN A 76 1.57 24.37 17.05
N GLU A 77 2.78 24.19 17.60
CA GLU A 77 3.85 25.17 17.48
C GLU A 77 4.23 25.38 16.01
N ARG A 78 4.30 24.32 15.20
CA ARG A 78 4.60 24.44 13.77
C ARG A 78 3.55 25.26 13.03
N TYR A 79 2.27 24.94 13.21
CA TYR A 79 1.20 25.71 12.56
C TYR A 79 1.17 27.17 13.02
N ARG A 80 1.54 27.46 14.28
CA ARG A 80 1.72 28.82 14.77
C ARG A 80 2.84 29.55 14.04
N GLU A 81 4.02 28.94 13.91
CA GLU A 81 5.17 29.55 13.22
C GLU A 81 4.93 29.69 11.72
N ILE A 82 4.32 28.68 11.08
CA ILE A 82 3.93 28.73 9.66
C ILE A 82 2.92 29.84 9.43
N GLY A 83 1.88 29.92 10.27
CA GLY A 83 0.89 30.99 10.20
C GLY A 83 1.54 32.35 10.38
N ALA A 84 2.50 32.47 11.29
CA ALA A 84 3.25 33.71 11.51
C ALA A 84 4.06 34.15 10.29
N ALA A 85 4.80 33.24 9.67
CA ALA A 85 5.58 33.54 8.48
C ALA A 85 4.68 33.90 7.28
N LEU A 86 3.53 33.22 7.13
CA LEU A 86 2.64 33.42 5.99
C LEU A 86 1.77 34.68 6.08
N ARG A 87 1.57 35.27 7.27
CA ARG A 87 0.79 36.52 7.42
C ARG A 87 1.30 37.63 6.51
N ASP A 88 2.62 37.81 6.48
CA ASP A 88 3.26 38.94 5.79
C ASP A 88 3.65 38.63 4.34
N VAL A 89 3.34 37.42 3.84
CA VAL A 89 3.61 37.04 2.44
C VAL A 89 2.42 37.43 1.56
N PRO A 90 2.56 38.44 0.67
CA PRO A 90 1.49 38.86 -0.23
C PRO A 90 1.39 37.90 -1.43
N ALA A 91 0.75 36.76 -1.21
CA ALA A 91 0.67 35.69 -2.20
C ALA A 91 -0.78 35.27 -2.50
N ARG A 92 -1.14 35.24 -3.79
CA ARG A 92 -2.46 34.74 -4.23
C ARG A 92 -2.63 33.24 -4.04
N TRP A 93 -1.53 32.48 -3.98
CA TRP A 93 -1.57 31.03 -3.82
C TRP A 93 -1.90 30.58 -2.41
N LYS A 94 -1.77 31.47 -1.42
CA LYS A 94 -2.00 31.17 -0.02
C LYS A 94 -3.47 30.86 0.23
N VAL A 95 -3.72 29.87 1.08
CA VAL A 95 -5.01 29.53 1.64
C VAL A 95 -4.94 29.86 3.13
N GLU A 96 -5.87 30.70 3.59
CA GLU A 96 -5.92 31.06 5.01
C GLU A 96 -6.35 29.86 5.84
N PHE A 97 -5.71 29.69 7.00
CA PHE A 97 -5.99 28.60 7.93
C PHE A 97 -5.96 29.06 9.38
N ARG A 98 -6.60 28.27 10.23
CA ARG A 98 -6.66 28.45 11.68
C ARG A 98 -6.51 27.10 12.36
N TYR A 99 -5.50 26.98 13.22
CA TYR A 99 -5.33 25.81 14.08
C TYR A 99 -6.18 25.98 15.33
N VAL A 100 -7.03 25.00 15.63
CA VAL A 100 -7.90 25.00 16.81
C VAL A 100 -7.52 23.80 17.67
N GLU A 101 -6.81 24.07 18.77
CA GLU A 101 -6.26 23.04 19.67
C GLU A 101 -7.33 22.11 20.25
N ARG A 102 -8.48 22.67 20.61
CA ARG A 102 -9.66 21.92 21.07
C ARG A 102 -10.77 22.11 20.06
N GLY A 103 -10.65 21.48 18.90
CA GLY A 103 -11.54 21.69 17.76
C GLY A 103 -12.78 20.81 17.79
N VAL A 104 -12.61 19.50 17.99
CA VAL A 104 -13.67 18.50 17.89
C VAL A 104 -13.63 17.50 19.05
N LEU A 105 -14.80 17.16 19.58
CA LEU A 105 -15.01 16.13 20.59
C LEU A 105 -15.28 14.80 19.89
N VAL A 106 -14.46 13.79 20.20
CA VAL A 106 -14.66 12.41 19.74
C VAL A 106 -14.62 11.50 20.96
N ALA A 107 -15.69 10.74 21.17
CA ALA A 107 -15.86 9.87 22.35
C ALA A 107 -15.62 10.57 23.70
N GLY A 108 -15.94 11.87 23.80
CA GLY A 108 -15.81 12.67 25.02
C GLY A 108 -14.48 13.42 25.19
N GLU A 109 -13.48 13.12 24.35
CA GLU A 109 -12.15 13.78 24.38
C GLU A 109 -12.02 14.83 23.27
N ALA A 110 -11.33 15.94 23.55
CA ALA A 110 -11.14 17.04 22.60
C ALA A 110 -9.85 16.86 21.79
N TYR A 111 -9.96 16.95 20.48
CA TYR A 111 -8.84 16.84 19.54
C TYR A 111 -8.69 18.11 18.69
N PRO A 112 -7.45 18.41 18.27
CA PRO A 112 -7.19 19.56 17.43
C PRO A 112 -7.75 19.37 16.02
N VAL A 113 -8.18 20.47 15.41
CA VAL A 113 -8.52 20.52 13.99
C VAL A 113 -7.86 21.73 13.32
N LEU A 114 -7.61 21.61 12.02
CA LEU A 114 -7.19 22.73 11.20
C LEU A 114 -8.37 23.16 10.31
N VAL A 115 -8.77 24.42 10.45
CA VAL A 115 -9.88 25.02 9.70
C VAL A 115 -9.30 25.88 8.60
N MET A 116 -9.74 25.68 7.36
CA MET A 116 -9.25 26.39 6.18
C MET A 116 -10.42 26.88 5.33
N GLU A 117 -10.18 27.90 4.52
CA GLU A 117 -11.14 28.28 3.47
C GLU A 117 -11.32 27.13 2.47
N TRP A 118 -12.57 26.79 2.14
CA TRP A 118 -12.81 25.86 1.04
C TRP A 118 -12.63 26.56 -0.30
N ILE A 119 -11.63 26.13 -1.06
CA ILE A 119 -11.35 26.68 -2.39
C ILE A 119 -12.10 25.87 -3.44
N GLU A 120 -12.96 26.54 -4.21
CA GLU A 120 -13.58 25.96 -5.41
C GLU A 120 -12.55 25.83 -6.54
N ALA A 121 -11.83 24.71 -6.53
CA ALA A 121 -10.73 24.40 -7.44
C ALA A 121 -10.61 22.89 -7.70
N LYS A 122 -9.87 22.54 -8.75
CA LYS A 122 -9.55 21.14 -9.10
C LYS A 122 -8.12 20.82 -8.70
N GLN A 123 -7.87 19.58 -8.29
CA GLN A 123 -6.50 19.09 -8.15
C GLN A 123 -5.80 19.08 -9.51
N LEU A 124 -4.46 19.22 -9.51
CA LEU A 124 -3.67 19.41 -10.72
C LEU A 124 -3.91 18.33 -11.79
N ILE A 125 -3.98 17.05 -11.41
CA ILE A 125 -4.23 15.94 -12.35
C ILE A 125 -5.59 16.11 -13.04
N ALA A 126 -6.66 16.33 -12.26
CA ALA A 126 -8.00 16.51 -12.81
C ALA A 126 -8.08 17.73 -13.74
N TRP A 127 -7.38 18.82 -13.39
CA TRP A 127 -7.27 19.99 -14.26
C TRP A 127 -6.52 19.67 -15.56
N ILE A 128 -5.43 18.89 -15.51
CA ILE A 128 -4.69 18.46 -16.71
C ILE A 128 -5.60 17.64 -17.63
N GLU A 129 -6.31 16.65 -17.09
CA GLU A 129 -7.23 15.81 -17.84
C GLU A 129 -8.35 16.61 -18.52
N ASP A 130 -8.88 17.64 -17.83
CA ASP A 130 -9.86 18.55 -18.43
C ASP A 130 -9.28 19.37 -19.58
N LYS A 131 -8.07 19.92 -19.42
CA LYS A 131 -7.40 20.69 -20.47
C LYS A 131 -7.07 19.82 -21.67
N LEU A 132 -6.66 18.57 -21.47
CA LEU A 132 -6.45 17.59 -22.54
C LEU A 132 -7.77 17.29 -23.28
N ARG A 133 -8.87 17.02 -22.55
CA ARG A 133 -10.19 16.79 -23.15
C ARG A 133 -10.69 17.99 -23.95
N ALA A 134 -10.37 19.20 -23.50
CA ALA A 134 -10.75 20.43 -24.17
C ALA A 134 -9.81 20.83 -25.33
N GLY A 135 -8.66 20.17 -25.49
CA GLY A 135 -7.63 20.56 -26.46
C GLY A 135 -6.95 21.91 -26.17
N ASP A 136 -7.00 22.41 -24.93
CA ASP A 136 -6.39 23.71 -24.54
C ASP A 136 -4.91 23.53 -24.14
N HIS A 137 -4.05 23.32 -25.13
CA HIS A 137 -2.60 23.14 -24.92
C HIS A 137 -1.94 24.38 -24.32
N GLY A 138 -2.41 25.57 -24.70
CA GLY A 138 -1.90 26.84 -24.14
C GLY A 138 -2.18 26.99 -22.64
N GLY A 139 -3.14 26.24 -22.09
CA GLY A 139 -3.37 26.16 -20.65
C GLY A 139 -2.14 25.68 -19.88
N PHE A 140 -1.44 24.67 -20.39
CA PHE A 140 -0.27 24.09 -19.72
C PHE A 140 0.88 25.08 -19.59
N GLU A 141 1.15 25.87 -20.64
CA GLU A 141 2.20 26.88 -20.62
C GLU A 141 1.87 28.01 -19.63
N ARG A 142 0.62 28.52 -19.64
CA ARG A 142 0.18 29.53 -18.68
C ARG A 142 0.29 29.03 -17.23
N LEU A 143 -0.05 27.77 -16.98
CA LEU A 143 0.05 27.19 -15.65
C LEU A 143 1.50 26.93 -15.23
N ALA A 144 2.37 26.50 -16.16
CA ALA A 144 3.81 26.36 -15.91
C ALA A 144 4.43 27.71 -15.49
N ASP A 145 4.08 28.78 -16.19
CA ASP A 145 4.51 30.15 -15.86
C ASP A 145 3.96 30.62 -14.50
N ALA A 146 2.69 30.32 -14.20
CA ALA A 146 2.09 30.64 -12.91
C ALA A 146 2.76 29.87 -11.77
N PHE A 147 3.09 28.60 -12.01
CA PHE A 147 3.80 27.75 -11.06
C PHE A 147 5.23 28.24 -10.80
N ALA A 148 5.97 28.62 -11.86
CA ALA A 148 7.31 29.20 -11.71
C ALA A 148 7.28 30.49 -10.86
N ARG A 149 6.29 31.37 -11.08
CA ARG A 149 6.10 32.58 -10.25
C ARG A 149 5.76 32.26 -8.80
N LEU A 150 4.96 31.22 -8.56
CA LEU A 150 4.61 30.75 -7.21
C LEU A 150 5.86 30.26 -6.48
N VAL A 151 6.67 29.40 -7.11
CA VAL A 151 7.91 28.87 -6.53
C VAL A 151 8.93 29.99 -6.29
N ALA A 152 9.06 30.94 -7.22
CA ALA A 152 9.91 32.11 -7.02
C ALA A 152 9.45 32.96 -5.81
N GLY A 153 8.14 33.06 -5.58
CA GLY A 153 7.58 33.74 -4.41
C GLY A 153 7.89 33.04 -3.09
N LEU A 154 7.87 31.69 -3.06
CA LEU A 154 8.29 30.90 -1.90
C LEU A 154 9.79 31.11 -1.61
N GLU A 155 10.63 31.00 -2.64
CA GLU A 155 12.08 31.22 -2.54
C GLU A 155 12.41 32.63 -2.03
N ALA A 156 11.74 33.66 -2.56
CA ALA A 156 11.93 35.05 -2.12
C ALA A 156 11.53 35.28 -0.65
N ALA A 157 10.57 34.50 -0.14
CA ALA A 157 10.16 34.53 1.26
C ALA A 157 11.06 33.67 2.18
N GLY A 158 11.99 32.90 1.63
CA GLY A 158 12.80 31.93 2.38
C GLY A 158 11.97 30.78 2.97
N ILE A 159 10.87 30.42 2.30
CA ILE A 159 9.91 29.39 2.71
C ILE A 159 9.96 28.25 1.70
N ALA A 160 9.79 27.02 2.16
CA ALA A 160 9.55 25.87 1.28
C ALA A 160 8.33 25.10 1.76
N HIS A 161 7.47 24.67 0.85
CA HIS A 161 6.30 23.84 1.13
C HIS A 161 6.69 22.48 1.74
N GLY A 162 7.80 21.88 1.30
CA GLY A 162 8.30 20.61 1.83
C GLY A 162 7.52 19.37 1.37
N ASP A 163 6.35 19.52 0.78
CA ASP A 163 5.65 18.47 0.00
C ASP A 163 4.99 19.01 -1.27
N LEU A 164 5.77 19.72 -2.10
CA LEU A 164 5.26 20.26 -3.36
C LEU A 164 4.98 19.13 -4.37
N GLN A 165 3.70 18.83 -4.59
CA GLN A 165 3.22 17.72 -5.42
C GLN A 165 1.82 17.97 -5.99
N HIS A 166 1.36 17.12 -6.91
CA HIS A 166 0.10 17.31 -7.65
C HIS A 166 -1.16 17.39 -6.76
N GLY A 167 -1.21 16.64 -5.66
CA GLY A 167 -2.32 16.64 -4.70
C GLY A 167 -2.41 17.93 -3.88
N ASN A 168 -1.28 18.62 -3.70
CA ASN A 168 -1.19 19.86 -2.90
C ASN A 168 -1.31 21.14 -3.75
N LEU A 169 -1.50 20.98 -5.06
CA LEU A 169 -1.72 22.07 -6.02
C LEU A 169 -3.16 22.04 -6.52
N LEU A 170 -3.94 23.02 -6.08
CA LEU A 170 -5.29 23.25 -6.59
C LEU A 170 -5.26 24.34 -7.67
N VAL A 171 -6.04 24.15 -8.73
CA VAL A 171 -6.20 25.09 -9.84
C VAL A 171 -7.63 25.57 -9.90
N THR A 172 -7.84 26.87 -9.71
CA THR A 172 -9.18 27.46 -9.77
C THR A 172 -9.71 27.49 -11.21
N ALA A 173 -11.01 27.77 -11.38
CA ALA A 173 -11.60 27.97 -12.71
C ALA A 173 -10.97 29.14 -13.50
N ARG A 174 -10.21 30.02 -12.83
CA ARG A 174 -9.45 31.13 -13.44
C ARG A 174 -8.00 30.77 -13.72
N ASP A 175 -7.64 29.49 -13.66
CA ASP A 175 -6.28 28.96 -13.79
C ASP A 175 -5.30 29.58 -12.76
N GLU A 176 -5.79 29.98 -11.58
CA GLU A 176 -4.95 30.44 -10.46
C GLU A 176 -4.57 29.25 -9.57
N LEU A 177 -3.29 29.17 -9.20
CA LEU A 177 -2.77 28.13 -8.30
C LEU A 177 -3.05 28.47 -6.84
N LYS A 178 -3.45 27.46 -6.07
CA LYS A 178 -3.63 27.49 -4.62
C LYS A 178 -2.85 26.33 -4.00
N LEU A 179 -2.03 26.61 -2.99
CA LEU A 179 -1.30 25.59 -2.23
C LEU A 179 -2.07 25.21 -0.99
N ILE A 180 -2.16 23.91 -0.73
CA ILE A 180 -2.76 23.33 0.46
C ILE A 180 -1.77 22.37 1.14
N ASP A 181 -2.10 21.96 2.36
CA ASP A 181 -1.33 20.98 3.14
C ASP A 181 0.06 21.47 3.58
N TYR A 182 0.09 22.39 4.55
CA TYR A 182 1.31 23.02 5.04
C TYR A 182 2.07 22.20 6.10
N ASP A 183 1.74 20.91 6.29
CA ASP A 183 2.37 20.05 7.32
C ASP A 183 3.89 19.94 7.14
N GLY A 184 4.36 19.82 5.90
CA GLY A 184 5.78 19.74 5.56
C GLY A 184 6.50 21.10 5.47
N MET A 185 5.81 22.22 5.67
CA MET A 185 6.34 23.54 5.33
C MET A 185 7.52 23.94 6.22
N TYR A 186 8.60 24.37 5.58
CA TYR A 186 9.72 25.05 6.21
C TYR A 186 9.48 26.56 6.26
N VAL A 187 9.69 27.14 7.44
CA VAL A 187 9.83 28.58 7.65
C VAL A 187 11.08 28.85 8.51
N PRO A 188 11.70 30.04 8.43
CA PRO A 188 12.94 30.32 9.14
C PRO A 188 12.90 30.05 10.66
N ALA A 189 11.74 30.25 11.29
CA ALA A 189 11.53 29.96 12.71
C ALA A 189 11.61 28.47 13.09
N LEU A 190 11.51 27.56 12.11
CA LEU A 190 11.56 26.11 12.31
C LEU A 190 12.91 25.48 11.93
N ARG A 191 13.95 26.29 11.64
CA ARG A 191 15.24 25.82 11.10
C ARG A 191 15.98 24.76 11.90
N ASP A 192 15.77 24.72 13.20
CA ASP A 192 16.46 23.80 14.11
C ASP A 192 15.63 22.53 14.41
N ARG A 193 14.54 22.31 13.66
CA ARG A 193 13.65 21.14 13.79
C ARG A 193 13.81 20.19 12.60
N PRO A 194 13.58 18.87 12.76
CA PRO A 194 13.55 17.94 11.64
C PRO A 194 12.27 18.10 10.81
N ALA A 195 12.28 17.61 9.57
CA ALA A 195 11.07 17.52 8.75
C ALA A 195 10.10 16.47 9.35
N MET A 196 8.80 16.81 9.41
CA MET A 196 7.75 15.86 9.85
C MET A 196 7.52 14.73 8.85
N GLU A 197 7.64 15.04 7.57
CA GLU A 197 7.42 14.13 6.47
C GLU A 197 8.45 14.34 5.35
N LEU A 198 8.65 13.29 4.56
CA LEU A 198 9.55 13.34 3.40
C LEU A 198 8.85 13.76 2.11
N GLY A 199 7.52 13.88 2.15
CA GLY A 199 6.67 14.19 1.00
C GLY A 199 6.42 13.00 0.05
N GLN A 200 5.69 13.26 -1.03
CA GLN A 200 5.29 12.27 -2.05
C GLN A 200 6.51 11.80 -2.88
N PRO A 201 6.93 10.52 -2.79
CA PRO A 201 8.20 10.08 -3.38
C PRO A 201 8.35 10.21 -4.90
N ASN A 202 7.27 10.43 -5.65
CA ASN A 202 7.33 10.67 -7.10
C ASN A 202 7.76 12.11 -7.47
N TYR A 203 7.92 13.00 -6.50
CA TYR A 203 8.32 14.39 -6.70
C TYR A 203 9.61 14.74 -5.97
N GLN A 204 9.93 13.97 -4.92
CA GLN A 204 10.96 14.32 -3.96
C GLN A 204 12.34 13.88 -4.44
N HIS A 205 13.35 14.63 -4.01
CA HIS A 205 14.74 14.33 -4.33
C HIS A 205 15.10 12.91 -3.84
N PRO A 206 15.73 12.04 -4.66
CA PRO A 206 16.01 10.64 -4.31
C PRO A 206 16.81 10.46 -3.01
N ARG A 207 17.66 11.44 -2.68
CA ARG A 207 18.53 11.43 -1.50
C ARG A 207 17.97 12.15 -0.27
N ARG A 208 16.75 12.67 -0.32
CA ARG A 208 16.12 13.42 0.79
C ARG A 208 15.99 12.56 2.05
N LYS A 209 16.36 13.11 3.19
CA LYS A 209 16.22 12.52 4.53
C LYS A 209 15.46 13.47 5.44
N ALA A 210 15.01 12.98 6.61
CA ALA A 210 14.26 13.81 7.57
C ALA A 210 15.09 14.95 8.18
N ALA A 211 16.42 14.81 8.16
CA ALA A 211 17.36 15.86 8.60
C ALA A 211 17.51 16.98 7.56
N ASP A 212 17.09 16.77 6.31
CA ASP A 212 17.08 17.81 5.29
C ASP A 212 15.82 18.65 5.48
N TYR A 213 15.93 19.80 6.14
CA TYR A 213 14.83 20.74 6.41
C TYR A 213 15.27 22.22 6.44
N GLY A 214 14.62 23.10 5.66
CA GLY A 214 15.24 24.34 5.15
C GLY A 214 14.56 24.93 3.89
N PRO A 215 15.06 26.06 3.34
CA PRO A 215 14.36 26.86 2.33
C PRO A 215 14.40 26.32 0.89
N TRP A 216 15.28 25.37 0.61
CA TRP A 216 15.52 24.79 -0.70
C TRP A 216 14.80 23.46 -1.00
N LEU A 217 13.90 23.01 -0.12
CA LEU A 217 13.33 21.64 -0.17
C LEU A 217 12.59 21.40 -1.48
N ASP A 218 11.95 22.44 -1.99
CA ASP A 218 11.08 22.35 -3.14
C ASP A 218 11.81 22.50 -4.47
N ARG A 219 13.10 22.83 -4.50
CA ARG A 219 13.79 23.15 -5.77
C ARG A 219 13.77 21.97 -6.73
N PHE A 220 13.92 20.75 -6.22
CA PHE A 220 13.84 19.55 -7.04
C PHE A 220 12.41 19.24 -7.50
N SER A 221 11.44 19.21 -6.58
CA SER A 221 10.03 18.94 -6.90
C SER A 221 9.43 19.99 -7.83
N ALA A 222 9.82 21.25 -7.67
CA ALA A 222 9.48 22.34 -8.58
C ALA A 222 9.97 22.08 -10.00
N ARG A 223 11.22 21.60 -10.17
CA ARG A 223 11.74 21.21 -11.50
C ARG A 223 10.92 20.06 -12.10
N VAL A 224 10.56 19.04 -11.33
CA VAL A 224 9.72 17.92 -11.78
C VAL A 224 8.36 18.39 -12.29
N ILE A 225 7.67 19.25 -11.53
CA ILE A 225 6.34 19.75 -11.88
C ILE A 225 6.40 20.71 -13.06
N HIS A 226 7.32 21.68 -13.04
CA HIS A 226 7.49 22.65 -14.11
C HIS A 226 7.87 21.98 -15.44
N LEU A 227 8.78 20.99 -15.41
CA LEU A 227 9.14 20.18 -16.57
C LEU A 227 7.92 19.42 -17.11
N SER A 228 7.13 18.81 -16.22
CA SER A 228 5.93 18.07 -16.63
C SER A 228 4.92 18.96 -17.34
N LEU A 229 4.63 20.14 -16.79
CA LEU A 229 3.70 21.11 -17.40
C LEU A 229 4.25 21.66 -18.73
N SER A 230 5.53 22.00 -18.77
CA SER A 230 6.19 22.50 -19.99
C SER A 230 6.22 21.44 -21.09
N ALA A 231 6.45 20.18 -20.74
CA ALA A 231 6.45 19.06 -21.67
C ALA A 231 5.04 18.78 -22.21
N LEU A 232 4.00 18.86 -21.38
CA LEU A 232 2.60 18.73 -21.83
C LEU A 232 2.15 19.88 -22.72
N ALA A 233 2.68 21.09 -22.51
CA ALA A 233 2.44 22.21 -23.42
C ALA A 233 3.02 21.96 -24.81
N ALA A 234 4.17 21.29 -24.88
CA ALA A 234 4.88 20.99 -26.13
C ALA A 234 4.39 19.71 -26.84
N ASP A 235 4.15 18.64 -26.07
CA ASP A 235 3.63 17.36 -26.55
C ASP A 235 2.60 16.78 -25.55
N PRO A 236 1.31 17.05 -25.76
CA PRO A 236 0.23 16.53 -24.92
C PRO A 236 0.11 14.99 -24.95
N THR A 237 0.65 14.33 -25.98
CA THR A 237 0.57 12.86 -26.11
C THR A 237 1.42 12.14 -25.05
N LEU A 238 2.35 12.85 -24.41
CA LEU A 238 3.13 12.32 -23.29
C LEU A 238 2.24 11.89 -22.13
N TRP A 239 1.09 12.53 -21.93
CA TRP A 239 0.17 12.16 -20.86
C TRP A 239 -0.33 10.72 -21.02
N SER A 240 -0.84 10.35 -22.21
CA SER A 240 -1.33 8.99 -22.45
C SER A 240 -0.22 7.94 -22.48
N ARG A 241 1.02 8.34 -22.82
CA ARG A 241 2.20 7.46 -22.88
C ARG A 241 2.79 7.17 -21.50
N LEU A 242 2.86 8.18 -20.62
CA LEU A 242 3.64 8.11 -19.37
C LEU A 242 2.76 8.08 -18.12
N HIS A 243 1.63 8.80 -18.12
CA HIS A 243 0.70 8.84 -17.00
C HIS A 243 -0.22 7.61 -16.97
N LYS A 244 -0.60 7.18 -15.76
CA LYS A 244 -1.56 6.08 -15.56
C LYS A 244 -2.74 6.58 -14.74
N PRO A 245 -3.99 6.25 -15.09
CA PRO A 245 -5.16 6.63 -14.30
C PRO A 245 -5.02 6.23 -12.83
N GLY A 246 -5.28 7.17 -11.92
CA GLY A 246 -5.09 6.99 -10.48
C GLY A 246 -3.63 6.99 -10.02
N GLY A 247 -2.70 7.39 -10.89
CA GLY A 247 -1.28 7.52 -10.56
C GLY A 247 -0.99 8.78 -9.75
N GLU A 248 -0.25 8.63 -8.66
CA GLU A 248 0.21 9.72 -7.79
C GLU A 248 1.43 10.47 -8.35
N PHE A 249 1.45 10.74 -9.65
CA PHE A 249 2.56 11.36 -10.38
C PHE A 249 2.07 12.04 -11.66
N LEU A 250 2.83 13.02 -12.18
CA LEU A 250 2.54 13.62 -13.48
C LEU A 250 3.10 12.74 -14.61
N LEU A 251 4.29 13.07 -15.13
CA LEU A 251 4.95 12.32 -16.20
C LEU A 251 6.07 11.38 -15.69
N LEU A 252 6.70 11.71 -14.58
CA LEU A 252 7.83 10.98 -14.00
C LEU A 252 7.44 10.36 -12.65
N ARG A 253 7.93 9.14 -12.38
CA ARG A 253 7.76 8.43 -11.11
C ARG A 253 9.09 8.39 -10.36
N LYS A 254 9.05 7.94 -9.11
CA LYS A 254 10.23 7.76 -8.27
C LYS A 254 11.41 7.07 -8.99
N HIS A 255 11.18 5.93 -9.65
CA HIS A 255 12.26 5.20 -10.35
C HIS A 255 12.88 5.98 -11.52
N ASP A 256 12.14 6.91 -12.13
CA ASP A 256 12.66 7.75 -13.21
C ASP A 256 13.62 8.82 -12.68
N LEU A 257 13.47 9.17 -11.41
CA LEU A 257 14.28 10.15 -10.69
C LEU A 257 15.48 9.49 -10.01
N GLU A 258 15.34 8.23 -9.57
CA GLU A 258 16.43 7.44 -8.97
C GLU A 258 17.47 6.96 -10.00
N ASP A 259 17.05 6.64 -11.23
CA ASP A 259 17.95 6.32 -12.34
C ASP A 259 17.47 7.01 -13.65
N PRO A 260 17.76 8.32 -13.81
CA PRO A 260 17.38 9.06 -15.01
C PRO A 260 18.01 8.54 -16.30
N SER A 261 19.12 7.79 -16.21
CA SER A 261 19.84 7.26 -17.36
C SER A 261 19.12 6.07 -18.00
N ALA A 262 18.51 5.21 -17.19
CA ALA A 262 17.72 4.06 -17.64
C ALA A 262 16.22 4.37 -17.81
N SER A 263 15.78 5.58 -17.45
CA SER A 263 14.36 5.97 -17.48
C SER A 263 13.81 6.17 -18.89
N ALA A 264 12.80 5.38 -19.25
CA ALA A 264 12.03 5.59 -20.48
C ALA A 264 11.25 6.92 -20.47
N GLY A 265 10.80 7.38 -19.30
CA GLY A 265 10.15 8.68 -19.15
C GLY A 265 11.10 9.83 -19.44
N MET A 266 12.33 9.76 -18.91
CA MET A 266 13.36 10.77 -19.16
C MET A 266 13.82 10.77 -20.63
N THR A 267 13.92 9.61 -21.27
CA THR A 267 14.18 9.51 -22.71
C THR A 267 13.06 10.17 -23.52
N ALA A 268 11.79 9.85 -23.22
CA ALA A 268 10.65 10.46 -23.92
C ALA A 268 10.62 11.99 -23.79
N LEU A 269 11.01 12.56 -22.64
CA LEU A 269 11.11 14.01 -22.44
C LEU A 269 12.25 14.63 -23.26
N ARG A 270 13.40 13.96 -23.37
CA ARG A 270 14.55 14.44 -24.17
C ARG A 270 14.27 14.49 -25.67
N ASP A 271 13.30 13.70 -26.13
CA ASP A 271 12.89 13.62 -27.53
C ASP A 271 11.86 14.68 -27.95
N VAL A 272 11.30 15.46 -27.01
CA VAL A 272 10.24 16.44 -27.30
C VAL A 272 10.76 17.62 -28.12
N ASN A 273 11.69 18.41 -27.55
CA ASN A 273 12.37 19.53 -28.22
C ASN A 273 13.60 19.97 -27.40
N ALA A 274 14.40 20.90 -27.94
CA ALA A 274 15.63 21.36 -27.29
C ALA A 274 15.44 22.00 -25.91
N ARG A 275 14.31 22.71 -25.68
CA ARG A 275 14.02 23.34 -24.38
C ARG A 275 13.71 22.27 -23.33
N ILE A 276 12.81 21.33 -23.63
CA ILE A 276 12.42 20.25 -22.71
C ILE A 276 13.60 19.31 -22.46
N ARG A 277 14.39 19.01 -23.50
CA ARG A 277 15.63 18.23 -23.37
C ARG A 277 16.59 18.82 -22.35
N ARG A 278 16.87 20.12 -22.46
CA ARG A 278 17.76 20.81 -21.51
C ARG A 278 17.22 20.70 -20.08
N SER A 279 15.94 20.98 -19.87
CA SER A 279 15.35 20.90 -18.53
C SER A 279 15.29 19.47 -17.97
N ALA A 280 15.13 18.46 -18.82
CA ALA A 280 15.22 17.05 -18.44
C ALA A 280 16.66 16.64 -18.06
N GLU A 281 17.65 17.11 -18.81
CA GLU A 281 19.08 16.90 -18.51
C GLU A 281 19.50 17.59 -17.21
N GLU A 282 19.05 18.84 -16.99
CA GLU A 282 19.27 19.56 -15.73
C GLU A 282 18.64 18.82 -14.55
N LEU A 283 17.39 18.35 -14.67
CA LEU A 283 16.73 17.57 -13.62
C LEU A 283 17.50 16.27 -13.32
N ALA A 284 17.98 15.58 -14.35
CA ALA A 284 18.78 14.37 -14.19
C ALA A 284 20.12 14.64 -13.50
N ALA A 285 20.80 15.74 -13.84
CA ALA A 285 22.07 16.12 -13.23
C ALA A 285 21.92 16.40 -11.72
N VAL A 286 20.88 17.13 -11.34
CA VAL A 286 20.67 17.50 -9.93
C VAL A 286 20.13 16.38 -9.05
N ALA A 287 19.69 15.23 -9.62
CA ALA A 287 19.17 14.10 -8.85
C ALA A 287 20.23 13.42 -7.96
N ASP A 288 21.51 13.59 -8.31
CA ASP A 288 22.67 13.09 -7.57
C ASP A 288 23.41 14.19 -6.80
N GLU A 289 22.92 15.42 -6.81
CA GLU A 289 23.52 16.53 -6.08
C GLU A 289 22.99 16.62 -4.63
N PRO A 290 23.72 17.26 -3.71
CA PRO A 290 23.16 17.64 -2.42
C PRO A 290 22.00 18.62 -2.61
N LEU A 291 20.92 18.49 -1.83
CA LEU A 291 19.74 19.37 -1.92
C LEU A 291 20.12 20.85 -1.75
N GLN A 292 21.11 21.13 -0.91
CA GLN A 292 21.84 22.39 -0.69
C GLN A 292 22.33 23.06 -1.98
N GLY A 293 22.84 22.26 -2.91
CA GLY A 293 23.47 22.74 -4.13
C GLY A 293 22.49 23.03 -5.27
N ILE A 294 21.26 22.51 -5.20
CA ILE A 294 20.30 22.64 -6.31
C ILE A 294 19.92 24.12 -6.48
N ALA A 295 20.17 24.69 -7.65
CA ALA A 295 19.82 26.06 -7.94
C ALA A 295 18.29 26.25 -7.98
N PRO A 296 17.76 27.41 -7.54
CA PRO A 296 16.35 27.76 -7.72
C PRO A 296 15.92 27.61 -9.19
N LEU A 297 14.62 27.38 -9.41
CA LEU A 297 14.07 27.36 -10.77
C LEU A 297 14.29 28.74 -11.41
N ASP A 298 14.97 28.80 -12.55
CA ASP A 298 15.39 30.04 -13.21
C ASP A 298 14.28 31.10 -13.18
N GLN A 299 14.61 32.27 -12.62
CA GLN A 299 13.70 33.40 -12.54
C GLN A 299 13.33 33.88 -13.96
N VAL A 300 12.17 33.47 -14.46
CA VAL A 300 11.50 34.13 -15.58
C VAL A 300 11.02 35.50 -15.09
N VAL A 301 11.95 36.46 -14.97
CA VAL A 301 11.64 37.86 -14.69
C VAL A 301 11.90 38.67 -15.95
N ARG A 302 10.80 39.02 -16.63
CA ARG A 302 10.48 40.42 -16.95
C ARG A 302 9.00 40.55 -17.33
N ILE A 303 8.28 41.19 -16.42
CA ILE A 303 6.93 41.71 -16.57
C ILE A 303 6.84 42.55 -17.85
N ARG A 304 5.90 42.19 -18.73
CA ARG A 304 5.28 43.11 -19.71
C ARG A 304 3.78 42.89 -19.71
N THR A 305 3.08 43.63 -18.86
CA THR A 305 1.71 44.10 -19.14
C THR A 305 1.82 45.51 -19.75
N PRO A 306 0.85 46.04 -20.52
CA PRO A 306 -0.45 45.48 -20.91
C PRO A 306 -0.82 45.68 -22.40
N ARG A 307 -1.81 44.93 -22.91
CA ARG A 307 -2.89 45.54 -23.72
C ARG A 307 -4.15 44.69 -23.72
N GLN A 308 -5.24 45.32 -23.30
CA GLN A 308 -6.61 44.79 -23.27
C GLN A 308 -7.02 44.24 -24.65
N ALA A 309 -7.51 43.01 -24.70
CA ALA A 309 -8.28 42.48 -25.82
C ALA A 309 -9.76 42.45 -25.45
N ARG A 310 -10.56 43.09 -26.31
CA ARG A 310 -12.02 43.24 -26.26
C ARG A 310 -12.75 41.88 -26.19
N PRO A 311 -13.97 41.83 -25.62
CA PRO A 311 -14.77 40.61 -25.59
C PRO A 311 -15.33 40.27 -26.98
N LEU A 312 -15.14 39.02 -27.41
CA LEU A 312 -15.77 38.46 -28.60
C LEU A 312 -17.23 38.07 -28.28
N LYS A 313 -18.14 38.41 -29.21
CA LYS A 313 -19.58 38.15 -29.14
C LYS A 313 -19.90 36.65 -29.26
N PRO A 314 -21.05 36.19 -28.72
CA PRO A 314 -21.49 34.80 -28.85
C PRO A 314 -22.05 34.53 -30.25
N VAL A 315 -21.64 33.41 -30.85
CA VAL A 315 -22.22 32.87 -32.08
C VAL A 315 -23.31 31.86 -31.71
N ARG A 316 -24.49 32.01 -32.33
CA ARG A 316 -25.63 31.10 -32.19
C ARG A 316 -25.53 29.92 -33.18
N HIS A 317 -25.94 28.77 -32.66
CA HIS A 317 -26.35 27.48 -33.23
C HIS A 317 -26.34 27.21 -34.74
N ALA A 318 -25.94 25.98 -35.08
CA ALA A 318 -26.64 25.15 -36.05
C ALA A 318 -26.71 23.70 -35.55
N ALA A 319 -27.93 23.18 -35.43
CA ALA A 319 -28.23 21.78 -35.22
C ALA A 319 -27.96 20.98 -36.50
N ARG A 320 -27.45 19.75 -36.37
CA ARG A 320 -27.63 18.69 -37.35
C ARG A 320 -27.75 17.33 -36.66
N ASP A 321 -28.77 16.63 -37.12
CA ASP A 321 -29.26 15.33 -36.67
C ASP A 321 -28.33 14.17 -37.06
N GLY A 322 -28.42 13.10 -36.26
CA GLY A 322 -28.46 11.71 -36.70
C GLY A 322 -27.15 11.00 -37.04
N GLU A 323 -26.71 10.07 -36.18
CA GLU A 323 -26.70 8.63 -36.53
C GLU A 323 -26.39 7.75 -35.31
N GLU A 324 -27.23 6.73 -35.13
CA GLU A 324 -27.21 5.72 -34.06
C GLU A 324 -26.08 4.69 -34.24
N CYS A 325 -25.54 4.21 -33.13
CA CYS A 325 -24.91 2.87 -33.07
C CYS A 325 -25.52 2.08 -31.90
N ARG A 326 -26.23 1.00 -32.23
CA ARG A 326 -27.05 0.16 -31.33
C ARG A 326 -26.19 -0.72 -30.41
N GLN A 327 -26.58 -0.80 -29.14
CA GLN A 327 -26.20 -1.88 -28.21
C GLN A 327 -27.29 -2.96 -28.17
N PRO A 328 -26.96 -4.23 -27.87
CA PRO A 328 -27.93 -5.32 -27.91
C PRO A 328 -28.68 -5.49 -26.58
N GLY A 329 -30.01 -5.62 -26.70
CA GLY A 329 -30.82 -6.51 -25.84
C GLY A 329 -31.31 -6.01 -24.49
N THR A 330 -31.88 -4.80 -24.40
CA THR A 330 -32.81 -4.45 -23.30
C THR A 330 -34.26 -4.67 -23.75
N ASP A 331 -34.99 -5.49 -23.01
CA ASP A 331 -36.42 -5.73 -23.18
C ASP A 331 -37.19 -4.38 -23.02
N PRO A 332 -37.85 -3.86 -24.08
CA PRO A 332 -38.44 -2.51 -24.07
C PRO A 332 -39.59 -2.34 -23.07
N ALA A 333 -40.11 -3.44 -22.52
CA ALA A 333 -41.23 -3.41 -21.58
C ALA A 333 -40.87 -2.87 -20.18
N LEU A 334 -39.59 -2.93 -19.77
CA LEU A 334 -39.17 -2.41 -18.46
C LEU A 334 -38.75 -0.93 -18.50
N ALA A 335 -38.18 -0.45 -19.60
CA ALA A 335 -37.71 0.93 -19.75
C ALA A 335 -38.84 1.96 -19.86
N ALA A 336 -40.02 1.54 -20.36
CA ALA A 336 -41.19 2.42 -20.49
C ALA A 336 -41.86 2.75 -19.13
N ALA A 337 -41.52 2.06 -18.03
CA ALA A 337 -42.10 2.30 -16.71
C ALA A 337 -41.32 3.33 -15.87
N ALA A 338 -40.07 3.65 -16.24
CA ALA A 338 -39.19 4.54 -15.47
C ALA A 338 -39.34 6.04 -15.81
N ALA A 339 -40.07 6.38 -16.89
CA ALA A 339 -40.32 7.75 -17.32
C ALA A 339 -41.74 8.23 -16.96
N GLY A 340 -42.04 8.28 -15.67
CA GLY A 340 -43.28 8.88 -15.15
C GLY A 340 -43.05 10.33 -14.68
N PRO A 341 -43.92 11.30 -15.00
CA PRO A 341 -43.81 12.67 -14.50
C PRO A 341 -43.92 12.67 -12.96
N GLY A 342 -43.05 13.47 -12.31
CA GLY A 342 -42.71 13.37 -10.89
C GLY A 342 -43.90 13.22 -9.92
N GLY A 343 -43.76 12.28 -8.99
CA GLY A 343 -44.76 11.92 -7.97
C GLY A 343 -45.22 13.05 -7.04
N TRP A 344 -44.55 14.20 -7.04
CA TRP A 344 -45.00 15.40 -6.33
C TRP A 344 -46.24 16.05 -6.98
N LEU A 345 -46.39 15.97 -8.30
CA LEU A 345 -47.51 16.55 -9.02
C LEU A 345 -48.83 15.81 -8.73
N ASP A 346 -48.74 14.54 -8.34
CA ASP A 346 -49.89 13.68 -8.07
C ASP A 346 -50.50 13.90 -6.68
N ASP A 347 -49.74 14.44 -5.71
CA ASP A 347 -50.24 14.77 -4.37
C ASP A 347 -51.02 16.08 -4.33
N HIS A 348 -50.90 16.92 -5.37
CA HIS A 348 -51.68 18.15 -5.54
C HIS A 348 -52.85 18.02 -6.51
N ARG A 349 -53.15 16.82 -7.02
CA ARG A 349 -54.34 16.60 -7.85
C ARG A 349 -55.60 16.58 -6.97
N PRO A 350 -56.67 17.31 -7.37
CA PRO A 350 -57.93 17.28 -6.64
C PRO A 350 -58.48 15.85 -6.55
N PRO A 351 -59.16 15.47 -5.45
CA PRO A 351 -59.66 14.13 -5.27
C PRO A 351 -60.58 13.75 -6.44
N PRO A 352 -60.47 12.50 -6.96
CA PRO A 352 -61.25 12.10 -8.11
C PRO A 352 -62.74 12.23 -7.82
N SER A 353 -63.50 12.67 -8.83
CA SER A 353 -64.94 12.86 -8.69
C SER A 353 -65.62 11.57 -8.28
N ALA A 354 -66.48 11.64 -7.25
CA ALA A 354 -67.15 10.46 -6.73
C ALA A 354 -68.05 9.83 -7.79
N VAL A 355 -67.83 8.54 -8.06
CA VAL A 355 -68.66 7.76 -9.01
C VAL A 355 -70.05 7.59 -8.41
N ARG A 356 -71.07 8.04 -9.15
CA ARG A 356 -72.49 7.96 -8.77
C ARG A 356 -73.17 6.81 -9.51
N PHE A 357 -74.15 6.18 -8.89
CA PHE A 357 -74.96 5.14 -9.56
C PHE A 357 -75.66 5.66 -10.80
N GLU A 358 -75.89 4.79 -11.77
CA GLU A 358 -76.88 5.04 -12.81
C GLU A 358 -78.27 5.06 -12.16
N ARG A 359 -79.18 5.91 -12.67
CA ARG A 359 -80.53 6.00 -12.11
C ARG A 359 -81.23 4.64 -12.21
N PRO A 360 -81.73 4.06 -11.11
CA PRO A 360 -82.38 2.76 -11.15
C PRO A 360 -83.62 2.79 -12.05
N GLY A 361 -83.84 1.71 -12.80
CA GLY A 361 -85.00 1.57 -13.68
C GLY A 361 -86.32 1.50 -12.89
N TRP A 362 -87.44 1.84 -13.53
CA TRP A 362 -88.76 1.84 -12.89
C TRP A 362 -89.14 0.46 -12.32
N GLY A 363 -88.80 -0.63 -13.03
CA GLY A 363 -89.07 -2.00 -12.58
C GLY A 363 -88.27 -2.41 -11.34
N GLU A 364 -87.06 -1.88 -11.16
CA GLU A 364 -86.21 -2.16 -10.00
C GLU A 364 -86.77 -1.47 -8.75
N ARG A 365 -87.30 -0.25 -8.90
CA ARG A 365 -87.98 0.48 -7.83
C ARG A 365 -89.28 -0.21 -7.44
N LEU A 366 -90.06 -0.66 -8.42
CA LEU A 366 -91.30 -1.39 -8.16
C LEU A 366 -91.04 -2.67 -7.38
N GLY A 367 -90.07 -3.49 -7.80
CA GLY A 367 -89.69 -4.71 -7.08
C GLY A 367 -89.19 -4.45 -5.65
N TRP A 368 -88.48 -3.33 -5.44
CA TRP A 368 -88.04 -2.89 -4.12
C TRP A 368 -89.19 -2.41 -3.23
N TYR A 369 -90.13 -1.62 -3.75
CA TYR A 369 -91.30 -1.18 -2.97
C TYR A 369 -92.25 -2.33 -2.65
N VAL A 370 -92.43 -3.27 -3.58
CA VAL A 370 -93.23 -4.48 -3.35
C VAL A 370 -92.60 -5.34 -2.26
N SER A 371 -91.27 -5.49 -2.24
CA SER A 371 -90.60 -6.26 -1.18
C SER A 371 -90.68 -5.57 0.18
N LEU A 372 -90.56 -4.24 0.24
CA LEU A 372 -90.80 -3.47 1.47
C LEU A 372 -92.26 -3.59 1.94
N LEU A 373 -93.23 -3.52 1.02
CA LEU A 373 -94.64 -3.70 1.34
C LEU A 373 -94.92 -5.09 1.90
N ILE A 374 -94.36 -6.14 1.28
CA ILE A 374 -94.45 -7.52 1.76
C ILE A 374 -93.84 -7.65 3.17
N ILE A 375 -92.69 -7.03 3.41
CA ILE A 375 -92.04 -7.03 4.74
C ILE A 375 -92.90 -6.29 5.77
N CYS A 376 -93.48 -5.13 5.42
CA CYS A 376 -94.38 -4.39 6.32
C CYS A 376 -95.66 -5.18 6.61
N VAL A 377 -96.29 -5.78 5.60
CA VAL A 377 -97.51 -6.58 5.75
C VAL A 377 -97.24 -7.82 6.59
N THR A 378 -96.12 -8.51 6.36
CA THR A 378 -95.73 -9.70 7.16
C THR A 378 -95.29 -9.34 8.58
N ALA A 379 -94.64 -8.19 8.80
CA ALA A 379 -94.27 -7.70 10.14
C ALA A 379 -95.51 -7.26 10.96
N CYS A 380 -96.54 -6.74 10.30
CA CYS A 380 -97.82 -6.40 10.94
C CYS A 380 -98.75 -7.61 11.11
N ALA A 381 -98.35 -8.82 10.68
CA ALA A 381 -99.24 -9.97 10.58
C ALA A 381 -99.51 -10.79 11.87
N PRO A 382 -98.99 -10.48 13.07
CA PRO A 382 -99.54 -11.14 14.26
C PRO A 382 -99.86 -10.20 15.41
N VAL A 383 -101.15 -9.83 15.53
CA VAL A 383 -101.92 -9.94 16.80
C VAL A 383 -103.36 -10.33 16.47
N VAL A 384 -103.58 -11.53 15.94
CA VAL A 384 -104.92 -12.17 15.96
C VAL A 384 -104.74 -13.64 16.37
N PRO A 385 -105.21 -14.05 17.56
CA PRO A 385 -105.21 -15.46 17.96
C PRO A 385 -106.19 -16.27 17.09
N GLY A 386 -105.76 -17.44 16.58
CA GLY A 386 -106.63 -18.37 15.83
C GLY A 386 -106.34 -18.53 14.33
N VAL A 387 -105.18 -18.08 13.84
CA VAL A 387 -104.82 -18.14 12.43
C VAL A 387 -104.52 -19.58 11.99
N GLU A 388 -105.39 -20.13 11.12
CA GLU A 388 -105.25 -21.44 10.50
C GLU A 388 -104.03 -21.53 9.56
N VAL A 389 -103.56 -22.77 9.33
CA VAL A 389 -102.43 -23.17 8.47
C VAL A 389 -102.28 -22.39 7.13
N PRO A 390 -103.35 -21.97 6.41
CA PRO A 390 -103.23 -21.24 5.16
C PRO A 390 -102.50 -19.89 5.27
N ALA A 391 -102.63 -19.18 6.39
CA ALA A 391 -102.05 -17.85 6.56
C ALA A 391 -100.57 -17.92 7.04
N ALA A 392 -100.20 -18.96 7.79
CA ALA A 392 -98.79 -19.24 8.07
C ALA A 392 -98.02 -19.59 6.78
N LEU A 393 -98.63 -20.39 5.90
CA LEU A 393 -98.06 -20.72 4.59
C LEU A 393 -97.94 -19.47 3.71
N ALA A 394 -98.94 -18.58 3.70
CA ALA A 394 -98.90 -17.32 2.98
C ALA A 394 -97.77 -16.39 3.46
N LEU A 395 -97.50 -16.33 4.78
CA LEU A 395 -96.38 -15.56 5.34
C LEU A 395 -95.02 -16.13 4.94
N ILE A 396 -94.87 -17.46 4.91
CA ILE A 396 -93.65 -18.12 4.43
C ILE A 396 -93.44 -17.85 2.93
N VAL A 397 -94.50 -17.95 2.13
CA VAL A 397 -94.45 -17.65 0.69
C VAL A 397 -94.10 -16.17 0.46
N ALA A 398 -94.72 -15.25 1.19
CA ALA A 398 -94.42 -13.83 1.13
C ALA A 398 -92.96 -13.54 1.55
N GLY A 399 -92.47 -14.16 2.62
CA GLY A 399 -91.08 -14.05 3.08
C GLY A 399 -90.06 -14.58 2.07
N THR A 400 -90.35 -15.70 1.41
CA THR A 400 -89.47 -16.28 0.36
C THR A 400 -89.45 -15.41 -0.90
N ILE A 401 -90.56 -14.79 -1.29
CA ILE A 401 -90.62 -13.81 -2.39
C ILE A 401 -89.80 -12.56 -2.03
N ALA A 402 -89.95 -12.04 -0.81
CA ALA A 402 -89.14 -10.91 -0.33
C ALA A 402 -87.63 -11.26 -0.31
N ALA A 403 -87.24 -12.42 0.22
CA ALA A 403 -85.85 -12.87 0.18
C ALA A 403 -85.33 -13.02 -1.27
N GLY A 404 -86.14 -13.59 -2.17
CA GLY A 404 -85.81 -13.76 -3.60
C GLY A 404 -85.59 -12.42 -4.31
N THR A 405 -86.43 -11.41 -4.03
CA THR A 405 -86.27 -10.05 -4.59
C THR A 405 -85.01 -9.35 -4.06
N TRP A 406 -84.69 -9.51 -2.77
CA TRP A 406 -83.44 -8.99 -2.20
C TRP A 406 -82.20 -9.65 -2.82
N VAL A 407 -82.23 -10.97 -3.01
CA VAL A 407 -81.16 -11.70 -3.72
C VAL A 407 -81.06 -11.23 -5.18
N ALA A 408 -82.17 -11.03 -5.88
CA ALA A 408 -82.17 -10.52 -7.25
C ALA A 408 -81.60 -9.09 -7.34
N LEU A 409 -81.97 -8.19 -6.42
CA LEU A 409 -81.41 -6.83 -6.32
C LEU A 409 -79.93 -6.84 -5.97
N TRP A 410 -79.48 -7.78 -5.13
CA TRP A 410 -78.06 -7.96 -4.82
C TRP A 410 -77.27 -8.48 -6.03
N ILE A 411 -77.77 -9.51 -6.73
CA ILE A 411 -77.17 -10.01 -7.98
C ILE A 411 -77.11 -8.88 -9.03
N ARG A 412 -78.17 -8.09 -9.15
CA ARG A 412 -78.21 -6.92 -10.04
C ARG A 412 -77.18 -5.86 -9.65
N PHE A 413 -77.08 -5.53 -8.37
CA PHE A 413 -76.04 -4.65 -7.83
C PHE A 413 -74.63 -5.15 -8.18
N LEU A 414 -74.37 -6.46 -8.07
CA LEU A 414 -73.09 -7.04 -8.47
C LEU A 414 -72.81 -6.97 -9.98
N ARG A 415 -73.85 -6.86 -10.81
CA ARG A 415 -73.75 -6.72 -12.27
C ARG A 415 -73.58 -5.26 -12.74
N LEU A 416 -73.79 -4.27 -11.86
CA LEU A 416 -73.58 -2.86 -12.21
C LEU A 416 -72.14 -2.62 -12.69
N THR A 417 -72.00 -1.85 -13.76
CA THR A 417 -70.72 -1.45 -14.38
C THR A 417 -69.76 -0.88 -13.33
N GLN A 418 -70.28 -0.06 -12.42
CA GLN A 418 -69.53 0.60 -11.36
C GLN A 418 -69.02 -0.36 -10.27
N VAL A 419 -69.80 -1.39 -9.93
CA VAL A 419 -69.42 -2.41 -8.94
C VAL A 419 -68.38 -3.36 -9.54
N ARG A 420 -68.55 -3.72 -10.82
CA ARG A 420 -67.54 -4.48 -11.58
C ARG A 420 -66.23 -3.70 -11.73
N ALA A 421 -66.30 -2.43 -12.08
CA ALA A 421 -65.13 -1.54 -12.16
C ALA A 421 -64.42 -1.42 -10.81
N ARG A 422 -65.16 -1.23 -9.71
CA ARG A 422 -64.59 -1.20 -8.34
C ARG A 422 -63.90 -2.53 -7.98
N ARG A 423 -64.48 -3.68 -8.34
CA ARG A 423 -63.86 -5.00 -8.11
C ARG A 423 -62.60 -5.20 -8.94
N ALA A 424 -62.61 -4.81 -10.21
CA ALA A 424 -61.45 -4.85 -11.09
C ALA A 424 -60.30 -3.98 -10.55
N ARG A 425 -60.58 -2.73 -10.14
CA ARG A 425 -59.60 -1.83 -9.50
C ARG A 425 -59.06 -2.37 -8.17
N ARG A 426 -59.91 -3.02 -7.35
CA ARG A 426 -59.44 -3.74 -6.15
C ARG A 426 -58.50 -4.89 -6.49
N GLY A 427 -58.78 -5.62 -7.56
CA GLY A 427 -57.88 -6.65 -8.09
C GLY A 427 -56.55 -6.06 -8.56
N ALA A 428 -56.59 -4.96 -9.32
CA ALA A 428 -55.42 -4.24 -9.79
C ALA A 428 -54.56 -3.71 -8.63
N ALA A 429 -55.16 -3.10 -7.60
CA ALA A 429 -54.45 -2.65 -6.40
C ALA A 429 -53.76 -3.82 -5.65
N ARG A 430 -54.40 -4.98 -5.55
CA ARG A 430 -53.78 -6.18 -4.95
C ARG A 430 -52.61 -6.69 -5.81
N ALA A 431 -52.77 -6.71 -7.13
CA ALA A 431 -51.72 -7.10 -8.05
C ALA A 431 -50.52 -6.14 -8.01
N ALA A 432 -50.75 -4.83 -7.97
CA ALA A 432 -49.71 -3.81 -7.79
C ALA A 432 -48.97 -3.97 -6.46
N ARG A 433 -49.69 -4.27 -5.37
CA ARG A 433 -49.09 -4.56 -4.07
C ARG A 433 -48.20 -5.81 -4.10
N ALA A 434 -48.67 -6.89 -4.73
CA ALA A 434 -47.89 -8.12 -4.88
C ALA A 434 -46.62 -7.89 -5.71
N ARG A 435 -46.72 -7.14 -6.82
CA ARG A 435 -45.55 -6.73 -7.63
C ARG A 435 -44.53 -5.93 -6.82
N ARG A 436 -45.00 -4.98 -5.98
CA ARG A 436 -44.13 -4.21 -5.08
C ARG A 436 -43.42 -5.11 -4.07
N GLU A 437 -44.14 -6.02 -3.43
CA GLU A 437 -43.58 -6.95 -2.44
C GLU A 437 -42.54 -7.89 -3.09
N GLN A 438 -42.81 -8.39 -4.30
CA GLN A 438 -41.87 -9.20 -5.09
C GLN A 438 -40.60 -8.41 -5.45
N ALA A 439 -40.74 -7.19 -5.97
CA ALA A 439 -39.59 -6.33 -6.30
C ALA A 439 -38.76 -5.96 -5.04
N GLN A 440 -39.42 -5.72 -3.90
CA GLN A 440 -38.74 -5.48 -2.63
C GLN A 440 -37.97 -6.71 -2.13
N ALA A 441 -38.52 -7.91 -2.29
CA ALA A 441 -37.83 -9.15 -1.94
C ALA A 441 -36.58 -9.37 -2.80
N GLN A 442 -36.68 -9.13 -4.11
CA GLN A 442 -35.55 -9.22 -5.04
C GLN A 442 -34.45 -8.19 -4.71
N LEU A 443 -34.82 -6.94 -4.41
CA LEU A 443 -33.87 -5.92 -3.98
C LEU A 443 -33.13 -6.33 -2.70
N ARG A 444 -33.84 -6.87 -1.69
CA ARG A 444 -33.21 -7.36 -0.44
C ARG A 444 -32.23 -8.49 -0.70
N TRP A 445 -32.58 -9.42 -1.58
CA TRP A 445 -31.70 -10.52 -1.96
C TRP A 445 -30.42 -10.02 -2.62
N GLN A 446 -30.52 -9.06 -3.55
CA GLN A 446 -29.36 -8.45 -4.20
C GLN A 446 -28.48 -7.66 -3.21
N LEU A 447 -29.09 -6.94 -2.25
CA LEU A 447 -28.34 -6.25 -1.19
C LEU A 447 -27.59 -7.22 -0.27
N ALA A 448 -28.18 -8.39 0.04
CA ALA A 448 -27.51 -9.44 0.79
C ALA A 448 -26.34 -10.05 0.00
N ALA A 449 -26.54 -10.34 -1.29
CA ALA A 449 -25.47 -10.81 -2.19
C ALA A 449 -24.32 -9.80 -2.28
N ARG A 450 -24.62 -8.50 -2.28
CA ARG A 450 -23.63 -7.43 -2.22
C ARG A 450 -22.79 -7.48 -0.95
N GLN A 451 -23.44 -7.64 0.21
CA GLN A 451 -22.74 -7.74 1.51
C GLN A 451 -21.82 -8.97 1.55
N GLU A 452 -22.29 -10.10 1.04
CA GLU A 452 -21.49 -11.33 0.96
C GLU A 452 -20.28 -11.17 0.03
N SER A 453 -20.45 -10.53 -1.13
CA SER A 453 -19.36 -10.23 -2.07
C SER A 453 -18.29 -9.34 -1.44
N VAL A 454 -18.68 -8.31 -0.67
CA VAL A 454 -17.76 -7.44 0.07
C VAL A 454 -17.03 -8.22 1.16
N ALA A 455 -17.73 -9.07 1.91
CA ALA A 455 -17.11 -9.90 2.95
C ALA A 455 -16.12 -10.92 2.37
N ALA A 456 -16.42 -11.51 1.21
CA ALA A 456 -15.51 -12.39 0.49
C ALA A 456 -14.23 -11.64 0.06
N TYR A 457 -14.38 -10.45 -0.51
CA TYR A 457 -13.25 -9.61 -0.90
C TYR A 457 -12.36 -9.20 0.29
N GLN A 458 -12.96 -8.89 1.44
CA GLN A 458 -12.20 -8.62 2.67
C GLN A 458 -11.35 -9.82 3.10
N ARG A 459 -11.89 -11.05 3.02
CA ARG A 459 -11.12 -12.27 3.32
C ARG A 459 -9.97 -12.47 2.34
N ASP A 460 -10.19 -12.21 1.05
CA ASP A 460 -9.14 -12.31 0.03
C ASP A 460 -8.02 -11.28 0.27
N LEU A 461 -8.38 -10.04 0.64
CA LEU A 461 -7.40 -9.00 0.99
C LEU A 461 -6.55 -9.38 2.20
N VAL A 462 -7.16 -9.95 3.25
CA VAL A 462 -6.42 -10.44 4.42
C VAL A 462 -5.46 -11.57 4.01
N SER A 463 -5.92 -12.52 3.21
CA SER A 463 -5.08 -13.61 2.68
C SER A 463 -3.90 -13.10 1.84
N LEU A 464 -4.13 -12.09 0.99
CA LEU A 464 -3.08 -11.45 0.20
C LEU A 464 -2.08 -10.68 1.08
N ALA A 465 -2.56 -9.97 2.11
CA ALA A 465 -1.72 -9.27 3.08
C ALA A 465 -0.83 -10.25 3.88
N ASP A 466 -1.40 -11.37 4.31
CA ASP A 466 -0.68 -12.45 4.98
C ASP A 466 0.40 -13.07 4.09
N ARG A 467 0.08 -13.35 2.82
CA ARG A 467 1.06 -13.81 1.83
C ARG A 467 2.16 -12.77 1.61
N ARG A 468 1.82 -11.48 1.57
CA ARG A 468 2.79 -10.37 1.42
C ARG A 468 3.75 -10.32 2.60
N ALA A 469 3.23 -10.43 3.82
CA ALA A 469 3.99 -10.33 5.06
C ALA A 469 5.00 -11.49 5.22
N ARG A 470 4.73 -12.66 4.63
CA ARG A 470 5.62 -13.84 4.69
C ARG A 470 6.80 -13.81 3.72
N ILE A 471 6.70 -13.13 2.58
CA ILE A 471 7.73 -13.17 1.52
C ILE A 471 9.09 -12.68 2.01
N ASP A 472 9.12 -11.54 2.71
CA ASP A 472 10.39 -10.90 3.09
C ASP A 472 11.10 -11.66 4.24
N PRO A 473 10.40 -12.09 5.32
CA PRO A 473 10.99 -12.95 6.33
C PRO A 473 11.50 -14.29 5.81
N GLU A 474 10.74 -14.97 4.92
CA GLU A 474 11.18 -16.23 4.32
C GLU A 474 12.44 -16.04 3.46
N ALA A 475 12.48 -14.98 2.63
CA ALA A 475 13.66 -14.66 1.84
C ALA A 475 14.87 -14.33 2.73
N ALA A 476 14.67 -13.64 3.85
CA ALA A 476 15.73 -13.34 4.81
C ALA A 476 16.27 -14.62 5.50
N ALA A 477 15.38 -15.56 5.85
CA ALA A 477 15.77 -16.84 6.43
C ALA A 477 16.58 -17.71 5.44
N GLU A 478 16.17 -17.76 4.16
CA GLU A 478 16.92 -18.44 3.10
C GLU A 478 18.28 -17.79 2.84
N HIS A 479 18.35 -16.45 2.85
CA HIS A 479 19.60 -15.70 2.72
C HIS A 479 20.58 -16.03 3.85
N ALA A 480 20.09 -16.04 5.09
CA ALA A 480 20.88 -16.39 6.26
C ALA A 480 21.38 -17.84 6.22
N GLU A 481 20.60 -18.78 5.69
CA GLU A 481 21.02 -20.17 5.51
C GLU A 481 22.16 -20.32 4.49
N ILE A 482 22.10 -19.57 3.38
CA ILE A 482 23.19 -19.53 2.38
C ILE A 482 24.47 -19.00 3.03
N ASP A 483 24.37 -17.91 3.80
CA ASP A 483 25.52 -17.30 4.47
C ASP A 483 26.11 -18.24 5.53
N ARG A 484 25.29 -18.91 6.34
CA ARG A 484 25.76 -19.90 7.32
C ARG A 484 26.54 -21.03 6.64
N ARG A 485 26.01 -21.62 5.58
CA ARG A 485 26.69 -22.69 4.83
C ARG A 485 28.01 -22.22 4.23
N ARG A 486 28.04 -21.01 3.66
CA ARG A 486 29.26 -20.40 3.12
C ARG A 486 30.31 -20.25 4.23
N ASP A 487 29.91 -19.70 5.36
CA ASP A 487 30.83 -19.38 6.46
C ASP A 487 31.37 -20.66 7.11
N ASP A 488 30.55 -21.71 7.27
CA ASP A 488 30.99 -23.02 7.73
C ASP A 488 32.03 -23.66 6.78
N GLN A 489 31.81 -23.56 5.47
CA GLN A 489 32.75 -24.06 4.46
C GLN A 489 34.06 -23.26 4.46
N LEU A 490 33.98 -21.93 4.56
CA LEU A 490 35.16 -21.06 4.64
C LEU A 490 35.95 -21.32 5.93
N ALA A 491 35.28 -21.54 7.07
CA ALA A 491 35.95 -21.86 8.32
C ALA A 491 36.78 -23.15 8.22
N ARG A 492 36.25 -24.19 7.56
CA ARG A 492 37.00 -25.43 7.29
C ARG A 492 38.25 -25.18 6.44
N LEU A 493 38.13 -24.40 5.37
CA LEU A 493 39.25 -24.06 4.48
C LEU A 493 40.29 -23.18 5.17
N VAL A 494 39.88 -22.26 6.05
CA VAL A 494 40.80 -21.48 6.89
C VAL A 494 41.56 -22.40 7.85
N GLY A 495 40.89 -23.41 8.41
CA GLY A 495 41.52 -24.48 9.19
C GLY A 495 42.58 -25.24 8.38
N GLU A 496 42.25 -25.69 7.18
CA GLU A 496 43.20 -26.35 6.26
C GLU A 496 44.43 -25.47 5.97
N ARG A 497 44.22 -24.17 5.72
CA ARG A 497 45.30 -23.21 5.47
C ARG A 497 46.24 -23.06 6.66
N ASN A 498 45.69 -22.99 7.87
CA ASN A 498 46.50 -22.92 9.09
C ASN A 498 47.27 -24.22 9.31
N GLY A 499 46.63 -25.38 9.09
CA GLY A 499 47.29 -26.68 9.15
C GLY A 499 48.44 -26.83 8.14
N LEU A 500 48.33 -26.23 6.94
CA LEU A 500 49.43 -26.20 5.97
C LEU A 500 50.66 -25.41 6.46
N ARG A 501 50.45 -24.34 7.25
CA ARG A 501 51.57 -23.58 7.85
C ARG A 501 52.29 -24.40 8.91
N GLU A 502 51.53 -25.07 9.77
CA GLU A 502 52.07 -25.98 10.79
C GLU A 502 52.81 -27.16 10.15
N TRP A 503 52.20 -27.78 9.13
CA TRP A 503 52.84 -28.83 8.34
C TRP A 503 54.17 -28.37 7.74
N LYS A 504 54.19 -27.19 7.11
CA LYS A 504 55.40 -26.63 6.50
C LYS A 504 56.51 -26.44 7.54
N ALA A 505 56.18 -25.90 8.72
CA ALA A 505 57.14 -25.71 9.80
C ALA A 505 57.70 -27.05 10.30
N ALA A 506 56.84 -28.05 10.54
CA ALA A 506 57.25 -29.38 10.97
C ALA A 506 58.10 -30.10 9.91
N GLU A 507 57.75 -29.98 8.64
CA GLU A 507 58.48 -30.55 7.50
C GLU A 507 59.86 -29.90 7.34
N LEU A 508 59.96 -28.57 7.49
CA LEU A 508 61.22 -27.85 7.44
C LEU A 508 62.17 -28.31 8.54
N THR A 509 61.69 -28.42 9.77
CA THR A 509 62.49 -28.93 10.90
C THR A 509 63.00 -30.33 10.60
N ARG A 510 62.11 -31.25 10.22
CA ARG A 510 62.47 -32.65 9.96
C ARG A 510 63.53 -32.80 8.85
N ARG A 511 63.36 -32.09 7.72
CA ARG A 511 64.30 -32.16 6.58
C ARG A 511 65.63 -31.48 6.92
N THR A 512 65.62 -30.39 7.68
CA THR A 512 66.83 -29.69 8.12
C THR A 512 67.63 -30.54 9.09
N GLU A 513 66.98 -31.12 10.11
CA GLU A 513 67.63 -32.02 11.08
C GLU A 513 68.26 -33.24 10.40
N ALA A 514 67.58 -33.84 9.41
CA ALA A 514 68.12 -34.97 8.66
C ALA A 514 69.39 -34.61 7.88
N VAL A 515 69.44 -33.43 7.26
CA VAL A 515 70.61 -32.96 6.51
C VAL A 515 71.75 -32.54 7.44
N GLU A 516 71.44 -31.83 8.52
CA GLU A 516 72.43 -31.44 9.54
C GLU A 516 73.05 -32.66 10.22
N ALA A 517 72.25 -33.69 10.53
CA ALA A 517 72.74 -34.94 11.10
C ALA A 517 73.69 -35.66 10.14
N ARG A 518 73.37 -35.69 8.83
CA ARG A 518 74.23 -36.27 7.81
C ARG A 518 75.53 -35.49 7.66
N HIS A 519 75.47 -34.16 7.55
CA HIS A 519 76.65 -33.31 7.45
C HIS A 519 77.58 -33.47 8.67
N ARG A 520 77.00 -33.47 9.88
CA ARG A 520 77.75 -33.70 11.12
C ARG A 520 78.43 -35.07 11.12
N GLY A 521 77.73 -36.12 10.69
CA GLY A 521 78.31 -37.46 10.55
C GLY A 521 79.49 -37.50 9.59
N ASP A 522 79.34 -36.89 8.40
CA ASP A 522 80.38 -36.83 7.37
C ASP A 522 81.61 -36.03 7.84
N GLU A 523 81.42 -34.91 8.56
CA GLU A 523 82.52 -34.12 9.13
C GLU A 523 83.24 -34.84 10.26
N LEU A 524 82.51 -35.45 11.19
CA LEU A 524 83.12 -36.25 12.27
C LEU A 524 83.92 -37.44 11.73
N ALA A 525 83.51 -38.02 10.60
CA ALA A 525 84.23 -39.12 9.95
C ALA A 525 85.60 -38.69 9.37
N ARG A 526 85.79 -37.40 9.06
CA ARG A 526 87.07 -36.86 8.55
C ARG A 526 88.14 -36.74 9.63
N HIS A 527 87.74 -36.64 10.90
CA HIS A 527 88.66 -36.49 12.03
C HIS A 527 89.03 -37.84 12.62
N ARG A 528 90.21 -38.34 12.26
CA ARG A 528 90.76 -39.57 12.81
C ARG A 528 91.38 -39.35 14.19
N ILE A 529 91.33 -40.37 15.03
CA ILE A 529 91.87 -40.33 16.40
C ILE A 529 93.40 -40.41 16.40
N ASP A 530 93.99 -41.14 15.46
CA ASP A 530 95.44 -41.33 15.34
C ASP A 530 96.21 -40.05 15.03
N THR A 531 95.58 -39.09 14.36
CA THR A 531 96.13 -37.76 14.04
C THR A 531 95.69 -36.67 15.02
N ALA A 532 94.80 -36.99 15.97
CA ALA A 532 94.26 -36.03 16.91
C ALA A 532 95.17 -35.86 18.15
N GLN A 533 95.45 -34.61 18.52
CA GLN A 533 96.15 -34.28 19.76
C GLN A 533 95.15 -34.26 20.93
N ILE A 534 94.86 -35.42 21.51
CA ILE A 534 93.95 -35.57 22.65
C ILE A 534 94.76 -35.87 23.91
N TYR A 535 94.62 -35.02 24.93
CA TYR A 535 95.40 -35.15 26.17
C TYR A 535 95.16 -36.50 26.86
N GLY A 536 96.24 -37.26 27.05
CA GLY A 536 96.21 -38.57 27.69
C GLY A 536 95.85 -39.74 26.78
N ILE A 537 95.68 -39.52 25.47
CA ILE A 537 95.51 -40.56 24.45
C ILE A 537 96.82 -40.67 23.65
N ASP A 538 97.65 -41.64 24.01
CA ASP A 538 98.93 -41.91 23.34
C ASP A 538 98.80 -43.02 22.27
N ARG A 539 99.89 -43.31 21.55
CA ARG A 539 99.89 -44.31 20.45
C ARG A 539 99.42 -45.71 20.89
N ALA A 540 99.64 -46.09 22.14
CA ALA A 540 99.17 -47.37 22.68
C ALA A 540 97.65 -47.35 22.91
N VAL A 541 97.11 -46.26 23.47
CA VAL A 541 95.66 -46.07 23.62
C VAL A 541 94.94 -45.99 22.26
N VAL A 542 95.55 -45.36 21.25
CA VAL A 542 95.01 -45.31 19.88
C VAL A 542 94.90 -46.70 19.27
N ALA A 543 95.89 -47.58 19.45
CA ALA A 543 95.84 -48.95 18.94
C ALA A 543 94.69 -49.77 19.56
N GLU A 544 94.45 -49.62 20.86
CA GLU A 544 93.32 -50.27 21.56
C GLU A 544 91.96 -49.73 21.09
N LEU A 545 91.86 -48.42 20.79
CA LEU A 545 90.66 -47.82 20.21
C LEU A 545 90.38 -48.33 18.80
N ASP A 546 91.42 -48.50 17.98
CA ASP A 546 91.31 -49.04 16.61
C ASP A 546 90.85 -50.51 16.62
N VAL A 547 91.43 -51.34 17.50
CA VAL A 547 90.97 -52.74 17.70
C VAL A 547 89.50 -52.80 18.13
N ALA A 548 89.05 -51.83 18.94
CA ALA A 548 87.66 -51.71 19.35
C ALA A 548 86.73 -51.15 18.25
N GLY A 549 87.25 -50.81 17.08
CA GLY A 549 86.49 -50.28 15.93
C GLY A 549 86.24 -48.77 15.98
N VAL A 550 86.95 -48.04 16.84
CA VAL A 550 86.80 -46.59 17.00
C VAL A 550 88.01 -45.89 16.37
N ARG A 551 87.87 -45.46 15.12
CA ARG A 551 88.96 -44.86 14.32
C ARG A 551 88.81 -43.36 14.14
N THR A 552 87.57 -42.89 14.13
CA THR A 552 87.18 -41.51 13.85
C THR A 552 86.23 -40.97 14.91
N ALA A 553 86.02 -39.66 14.91
CA ALA A 553 85.03 -39.03 15.78
C ALA A 553 83.57 -39.44 15.46
N ALA A 554 83.30 -40.06 14.30
CA ALA A 554 81.97 -40.57 13.92
C ALA A 554 81.67 -41.98 14.43
N ASP A 555 82.68 -42.78 14.79
CA ASP A 555 82.51 -44.19 15.15
C ASP A 555 81.95 -44.40 16.56
N PHE A 556 81.85 -43.34 17.34
CA PHE A 556 81.27 -43.35 18.68
C PHE A 556 80.35 -42.14 18.90
N VAL A 557 79.40 -42.26 19.82
CA VAL A 557 78.37 -41.22 20.09
C VAL A 557 78.52 -40.53 21.44
N GLY A 558 79.31 -41.13 22.35
CA GLY A 558 79.63 -40.57 23.64
C GLY A 558 80.22 -41.61 24.58
N ILE A 559 80.21 -41.31 25.88
CA ILE A 559 80.73 -42.21 26.91
C ILE A 559 79.66 -42.53 27.97
N ARG A 560 79.80 -43.68 28.62
CA ARG A 560 79.00 -44.07 29.79
C ARG A 560 79.93 -44.38 30.95
N ILE A 561 79.74 -43.70 32.07
CA ILE A 561 80.53 -43.90 33.29
C ILE A 561 79.67 -44.70 34.29
N GLU A 562 80.10 -45.92 34.59
CA GLU A 562 79.47 -46.79 35.58
C GLU A 562 80.17 -46.59 36.93
N LYS A 563 79.47 -45.97 37.89
CA LYS A 563 79.96 -45.87 39.28
C LYS A 563 79.84 -47.24 39.95
N ARG A 564 80.91 -47.70 40.59
CA ARG A 564 80.95 -48.97 41.33
C ARG A 564 81.36 -48.70 42.77
N LEU A 565 80.58 -49.17 43.74
CA LEU A 565 80.93 -49.01 45.16
C LEU A 565 82.26 -49.74 45.45
N GLY A 566 83.22 -49.02 46.04
CA GLY A 566 84.52 -49.57 46.45
C GLY A 566 85.49 -49.92 45.32
N ARG A 567 85.22 -49.55 44.05
CA ARG A 567 86.12 -49.74 42.91
C ARG A 567 86.21 -48.48 42.05
N ALA A 568 87.32 -48.33 41.33
CA ALA A 568 87.46 -47.25 40.35
C ALA A 568 86.32 -47.32 39.31
N PRO A 569 85.71 -46.18 38.94
CA PRO A 569 84.61 -46.13 37.98
C PRO A 569 85.04 -46.68 36.61
N ALA A 570 84.15 -47.44 35.98
CA ALA A 570 84.40 -48.03 34.67
C ALA A 570 83.83 -47.14 33.57
N ALA A 571 84.67 -46.71 32.63
CA ALA A 571 84.24 -45.96 31.46
C ALA A 571 84.01 -46.90 30.28
N ARG A 572 82.91 -46.66 29.54
CA ARG A 572 82.62 -47.33 28.28
C ARG A 572 82.44 -46.29 27.18
N VAL A 573 83.04 -46.54 26.03
CA VAL A 573 82.83 -45.73 24.82
C VAL A 573 81.62 -46.31 24.10
N LEU A 574 80.63 -45.48 23.76
CA LEU A 574 79.43 -45.94 23.05
C LEU A 574 79.68 -45.89 21.55
N HIS A 575 79.72 -47.04 20.87
CA HIS A 575 79.82 -47.12 19.42
C HIS A 575 78.66 -46.37 18.75
N ARG A 576 78.80 -45.98 17.47
CA ARG A 576 77.75 -45.27 16.71
C ARG A 576 76.39 -45.98 16.70
N ASP A 577 76.41 -47.31 16.79
CA ASP A 577 75.19 -48.15 16.87
C ASP A 577 74.67 -48.28 18.31
N GLY A 578 75.19 -47.52 19.26
CA GLY A 578 74.80 -47.49 20.68
C GLY A 578 75.42 -48.58 21.56
N ARG A 579 76.20 -49.50 20.97
CA ARG A 579 76.82 -50.62 21.69
C ARG A 579 77.94 -50.12 22.63
N PRO A 580 77.96 -50.49 23.92
CA PRO A 580 78.99 -50.04 24.84
C PRO A 580 80.28 -50.86 24.69
N LEU A 581 81.36 -50.20 24.29
CA LEU A 581 82.69 -50.77 24.09
C LEU A 581 83.54 -50.59 25.36
N ARG A 582 84.22 -51.66 25.78
CA ARG A 582 85.25 -51.59 26.82
C ARG A 582 86.60 -51.54 26.13
N VAL A 583 87.26 -50.38 26.21
CA VAL A 583 88.56 -50.17 25.60
C VAL A 583 89.63 -50.23 26.69
N PRO A 584 90.58 -51.18 26.64
CA PRO A 584 91.70 -51.22 27.56
C PRO A 584 92.44 -49.88 27.61
N MET A 585 92.97 -49.51 28.77
CA MET A 585 93.71 -48.26 29.00
C MET A 585 92.88 -46.96 28.88
N VAL A 586 91.58 -47.02 28.54
CA VAL A 586 90.67 -45.85 28.53
C VAL A 586 89.84 -45.84 29.83
N GLY A 587 90.42 -45.26 30.88
CA GLY A 587 89.72 -44.98 32.14
C GLY A 587 88.83 -43.72 32.06
N GLU A 588 88.18 -43.37 33.17
CA GLU A 588 87.25 -42.22 33.27
C GLU A 588 87.82 -40.91 32.70
N VAL A 589 89.06 -40.55 33.08
CA VAL A 589 89.70 -39.30 32.66
C VAL A 589 89.94 -39.28 31.14
N ARG A 590 90.48 -40.36 30.59
CA ARG A 590 90.74 -40.48 29.14
C ARG A 590 89.46 -40.53 28.33
N ALA A 591 88.43 -41.23 28.83
CA ALA A 591 87.11 -41.26 28.21
C ALA A 591 86.49 -39.85 28.15
N ARG A 592 86.60 -39.06 29.23
CA ARG A 592 86.13 -37.66 29.24
C ARG A 592 86.86 -36.77 28.26
N HIS A 593 88.18 -36.91 28.11
CA HIS A 593 88.93 -36.13 27.11
C HIS A 593 88.56 -36.53 25.69
N LEU A 594 88.35 -37.83 25.43
CA LEU A 594 87.88 -38.33 24.14
C LEU A 594 86.47 -37.81 23.79
N ASP A 595 85.56 -37.80 24.76
CA ASP A 595 84.21 -37.26 24.61
C ASP A 595 84.22 -35.74 24.42
N ALA A 596 85.02 -35.00 25.19
CA ALA A 596 85.17 -33.55 25.07
C ALA A 596 85.76 -33.12 23.72
N TRP A 597 86.74 -33.87 23.20
CA TRP A 597 87.30 -33.65 21.88
C TRP A 597 86.23 -33.81 20.79
N ARG A 598 85.50 -34.93 20.80
CA ARG A 598 84.40 -35.17 19.87
C ARG A 598 83.29 -34.13 20.00
N ALA A 599 82.90 -33.78 21.22
CA ALA A 599 81.89 -32.76 21.49
C ALA A 599 82.30 -31.40 20.92
N THR A 600 83.59 -31.04 21.00
CA THR A 600 84.14 -29.82 20.39
C THR A 600 84.03 -29.86 18.87
N LEU A 601 84.36 -30.99 18.23
CA LEU A 601 84.22 -31.16 16.79
C LEU A 601 82.76 -31.12 16.34
N ALA A 602 81.86 -31.76 17.07
CA ALA A 602 80.42 -31.73 16.81
C ALA A 602 79.82 -30.33 16.95
N ALA A 603 80.27 -29.56 17.95
CA ALA A 603 79.88 -28.17 18.13
C ALA A 603 80.38 -27.28 16.98
N ARG A 604 81.63 -27.46 16.54
CA ARG A 604 82.21 -26.73 15.40
C ARG A 604 81.49 -27.06 14.09
N SER A 605 81.27 -28.34 13.80
CA SER A 605 80.52 -28.78 12.62
C SER A 605 79.09 -28.23 12.63
N SER A 606 78.42 -28.20 13.78
CA SER A 606 77.08 -27.61 13.89
C SER A 606 77.08 -26.09 13.64
N SER A 607 78.16 -25.39 13.99
CA SER A 607 78.32 -23.95 13.69
C SER A 607 78.70 -23.64 12.23
N GLN A 608 79.22 -24.63 11.50
CA GLN A 608 79.67 -24.53 10.11
C GLN A 608 78.72 -25.21 9.12
N ALA A 609 77.57 -25.71 9.60
CA ALA A 609 76.59 -26.38 8.76
C ALA A 609 76.21 -25.49 7.55
N PRO A 610 76.12 -26.03 6.32
CA PRO A 610 76.02 -25.19 5.14
C PRO A 610 74.67 -24.48 5.07
N ALA A 611 74.67 -23.16 5.26
CA ALA A 611 73.46 -22.33 5.14
C ALA A 611 72.77 -22.48 3.76
N GLN A 612 73.54 -22.82 2.72
CA GLN A 612 73.05 -23.06 1.36
C GLN A 612 72.16 -24.32 1.23
N LEU A 613 72.45 -25.39 1.98
CA LEU A 613 71.68 -26.63 1.95
C LEU A 613 70.28 -26.44 2.58
N THR A 614 70.21 -25.70 3.68
CA THR A 614 68.94 -25.32 4.33
C THR A 614 68.12 -24.35 3.47
N ALA A 615 68.78 -23.47 2.70
CA ALA A 615 68.11 -22.56 1.78
C ALA A 615 67.42 -23.28 0.62
N ALA A 616 68.05 -24.31 0.04
CA ALA A 616 67.45 -25.11 -1.02
C ALA A 616 66.20 -25.88 -0.54
N ILE A 617 66.25 -26.45 0.68
CA ILE A 617 65.10 -27.13 1.30
C ILE A 617 63.93 -26.16 1.52
N ARG A 618 64.22 -24.95 2.03
CA ARG A 618 63.20 -23.91 2.20
C ARG A 618 62.54 -23.55 0.87
N ALA A 619 63.32 -23.32 -0.19
CA ALA A 619 62.77 -22.99 -1.50
C ALA A 619 61.87 -24.09 -2.08
N GLN A 620 62.23 -25.37 -1.91
CA GLN A 620 61.40 -26.48 -2.34
C GLN A 620 60.08 -26.55 -1.54
N LEU A 621 60.15 -26.43 -0.21
CA LEU A 621 58.96 -26.43 0.65
C LEU A 621 58.07 -25.21 0.41
N ASP A 622 58.65 -24.06 0.08
CA ASP A 622 57.92 -22.86 -0.32
C ASP A 622 57.11 -23.11 -1.60
N SER A 623 57.72 -23.77 -2.60
CA SER A 623 57.03 -24.16 -3.84
C SER A 623 55.90 -25.17 -3.59
N GLU A 624 56.16 -26.24 -2.83
CA GLU A 624 55.14 -27.25 -2.47
C GLU A 624 53.97 -26.62 -1.69
N ALA A 625 54.28 -25.73 -0.74
CA ALA A 625 53.27 -25.00 0.03
C ALA A 625 52.48 -24.03 -0.85
N ALA A 626 53.13 -23.33 -1.79
CA ALA A 626 52.47 -22.41 -2.71
C ALA A 626 51.42 -23.12 -3.56
N VAL A 627 51.73 -24.31 -4.10
CA VAL A 627 50.77 -25.12 -4.88
C VAL A 627 49.56 -25.52 -4.03
N ARG A 628 49.78 -25.99 -2.80
CA ARG A 628 48.69 -26.38 -1.90
C ARG A 628 47.83 -25.19 -1.46
N LEU A 629 48.46 -24.05 -1.16
CA LEU A 629 47.76 -22.81 -0.81
C LEU A 629 46.95 -22.27 -1.98
N ALA A 630 47.47 -22.35 -3.21
CA ALA A 630 46.71 -21.99 -4.40
C ALA A 630 45.46 -22.87 -4.58
N GLY A 631 45.56 -24.18 -4.29
CA GLY A 631 44.42 -25.09 -4.29
C GLY A 631 43.37 -24.78 -3.21
N VAL A 632 43.78 -24.34 -2.02
CA VAL A 632 42.85 -23.86 -0.98
C VAL A 632 42.19 -22.55 -1.42
N ALA A 633 42.97 -21.59 -1.94
CA ALA A 633 42.46 -20.30 -2.40
C ALA A 633 41.45 -20.44 -3.55
N ALA A 634 41.70 -21.36 -4.50
CA ALA A 634 40.76 -21.66 -5.58
C ALA A 634 39.42 -22.21 -5.04
N ARG A 635 39.46 -23.08 -4.02
CA ARG A 635 38.26 -23.58 -3.35
C ARG A 635 37.54 -22.49 -2.55
N GLU A 636 38.26 -21.63 -1.84
CA GLU A 636 37.68 -20.46 -1.14
C GLU A 636 36.93 -19.55 -2.13
N HIS A 637 37.54 -19.27 -3.29
CA HIS A 637 36.91 -18.49 -4.35
C HIS A 637 35.66 -19.17 -4.91
N ALA A 638 35.72 -20.49 -5.16
CA ALA A 638 34.57 -21.27 -5.65
C ALA A 638 33.39 -21.27 -4.67
N VAL A 639 33.65 -21.38 -3.36
CA VAL A 639 32.60 -21.30 -2.32
C VAL A 639 31.93 -19.92 -2.32
N ARG A 640 32.73 -18.84 -2.38
CA ARG A 640 32.22 -17.46 -2.43
C ARG A 640 31.38 -17.22 -3.69
N SER A 641 31.89 -17.61 -4.85
CA SER A 641 31.19 -17.41 -6.12
C SER A 641 29.89 -18.23 -6.22
N ALA A 642 29.87 -19.45 -5.66
CA ALA A 642 28.66 -20.26 -5.56
C ALA A 642 27.58 -19.59 -4.69
N ALA A 643 27.97 -19.04 -3.54
CA ALA A 643 27.05 -18.29 -2.68
C ALA A 643 26.50 -17.04 -3.39
N ASP A 644 27.31 -16.31 -4.14
CA ASP A 644 26.85 -15.14 -4.92
C ASP A 644 25.86 -15.53 -6.02
N VAL A 645 26.05 -16.68 -6.67
CA VAL A 645 25.07 -17.22 -7.64
C VAL A 645 23.76 -17.57 -6.95
N GLN A 646 23.81 -18.24 -5.79
CA GLN A 646 22.61 -18.58 -5.00
C GLN A 646 21.87 -17.32 -4.54
N HIS A 647 22.58 -16.31 -4.04
CA HIS A 647 22.00 -15.03 -3.65
C HIS A 647 21.31 -14.30 -4.80
N ARG A 648 21.91 -14.32 -6.00
CA ARG A 648 21.27 -13.75 -7.21
C ARG A 648 20.02 -14.53 -7.61
N ALA A 649 20.07 -15.86 -7.56
CA ALA A 649 18.91 -16.71 -7.85
C ALA A 649 17.76 -16.45 -6.86
N LEU A 650 18.06 -16.36 -5.57
CA LEU A 650 17.09 -16.05 -4.53
C LEU A 650 16.46 -14.67 -4.74
N ARG A 651 17.26 -13.62 -5.01
CA ARG A 651 16.74 -12.28 -5.33
C ARG A 651 15.79 -12.30 -6.54
N ALA A 652 16.14 -13.05 -7.59
CA ALA A 652 15.29 -13.20 -8.76
C ALA A 652 13.98 -13.93 -8.43
N GLN A 653 14.03 -14.99 -7.62
CA GLN A 653 12.87 -15.72 -7.15
C GLN A 653 11.96 -14.86 -6.28
N THR A 654 12.50 -14.12 -5.31
CA THR A 654 11.74 -13.19 -4.46
C THR A 654 11.07 -12.10 -5.30
N LYS A 655 11.79 -11.55 -6.30
CA LYS A 655 11.21 -10.59 -7.26
C LYS A 655 10.05 -11.20 -8.04
N SER A 656 10.19 -12.43 -8.52
CA SER A 656 9.12 -13.17 -9.20
C SER A 656 7.91 -13.39 -8.29
N ARG A 657 8.12 -13.88 -7.06
CA ARG A 657 7.05 -14.07 -6.05
C ARG A 657 6.29 -12.77 -5.76
N ARG A 658 7.00 -11.63 -5.64
CA ARG A 658 6.39 -10.30 -5.44
C ARG A 658 5.57 -9.87 -6.66
N ALA A 659 6.04 -10.15 -7.88
CA ALA A 659 5.33 -9.83 -9.11
C ALA A 659 4.04 -10.68 -9.26
N THR A 660 4.12 -11.99 -8.99
CA THR A 660 2.93 -12.86 -8.97
C THR A 660 1.90 -12.38 -7.95
N LEU A 661 2.32 -12.04 -6.73
CA LEU A 661 1.40 -11.54 -5.72
C LEU A 661 0.75 -10.21 -6.11
N ALA A 662 1.48 -9.31 -6.79
CA ALA A 662 0.93 -8.08 -7.31
C ALA A 662 -0.08 -8.32 -8.45
N ALA A 663 0.16 -9.32 -9.30
CA ALA A 663 -0.79 -9.73 -10.34
C ALA A 663 -2.06 -10.34 -9.71
N ASP A 664 -1.92 -11.18 -8.68
CA ASP A 664 -3.05 -11.73 -7.91
C ASP A 664 -3.89 -10.61 -7.30
N ASP A 665 -3.27 -9.64 -6.60
CA ASP A 665 -3.97 -8.49 -6.00
C ASP A 665 -4.73 -7.67 -7.05
N GLN A 666 -4.09 -7.37 -8.19
CA GLN A 666 -4.75 -6.67 -9.29
C GLN A 666 -5.94 -7.47 -9.84
N SER A 667 -5.79 -8.78 -10.04
CA SER A 667 -6.83 -9.67 -10.54
C SER A 667 -8.02 -9.77 -9.58
N THR A 668 -7.76 -9.89 -8.28
CA THR A 668 -8.78 -9.90 -7.22
C THR A 668 -9.55 -8.58 -7.20
N ARG A 669 -8.86 -7.44 -7.27
CA ARG A 669 -9.49 -6.10 -7.34
C ARG A 669 -10.38 -5.95 -8.56
N SER A 670 -9.91 -6.32 -9.75
CA SER A 670 -10.70 -6.21 -10.98
C SER A 670 -11.91 -7.14 -10.97
N SER A 671 -11.75 -8.36 -10.46
CA SER A 671 -12.84 -9.34 -10.35
C SER A 671 -13.91 -8.87 -9.37
N HIS A 672 -13.49 -8.34 -8.20
CA HIS A 672 -14.42 -7.77 -7.22
C HIS A 672 -15.14 -6.52 -7.76
N ALA A 673 -14.42 -5.60 -8.40
CA ALA A 673 -15.01 -4.41 -8.99
C ALA A 673 -16.08 -4.77 -10.05
N THR A 674 -15.81 -5.79 -10.88
CA THR A 674 -16.75 -6.27 -11.89
C THR A 674 -17.99 -6.91 -11.26
N ALA A 675 -17.80 -7.74 -10.22
CA ALA A 675 -18.90 -8.39 -9.50
C ALA A 675 -19.79 -7.37 -8.78
N VAL A 676 -19.22 -6.41 -8.05
CA VAL A 676 -19.99 -5.35 -7.37
C VAL A 676 -20.69 -4.45 -8.38
N ALA A 677 -20.05 -4.10 -9.49
CA ALA A 677 -20.71 -3.31 -10.53
C ALA A 677 -21.91 -4.04 -11.15
N ALA A 678 -21.86 -5.36 -11.29
CA ALA A 678 -23.01 -6.15 -11.74
C ALA A 678 -24.16 -6.11 -10.72
N ILE A 679 -23.86 -6.36 -9.44
CA ILE A 679 -24.85 -6.32 -8.35
C ILE A 679 -25.45 -4.91 -8.18
N ASP A 680 -24.64 -3.86 -8.30
CA ASP A 680 -25.09 -2.47 -8.18
C ASP A 680 -26.04 -2.09 -9.33
N ARG A 681 -25.82 -2.61 -10.55
CA ARG A 681 -26.76 -2.46 -11.68
C ARG A 681 -28.09 -3.16 -11.37
N ASP A 682 -28.06 -4.39 -10.91
CA ASP A 682 -29.29 -5.14 -10.55
C ASP A 682 -30.05 -4.43 -9.42
N CYS A 683 -29.34 -3.93 -8.40
CA CYS A 683 -29.93 -3.16 -7.31
C CYS A 683 -30.58 -1.85 -7.79
N ALA A 684 -30.06 -1.22 -8.86
CA ALA A 684 -30.70 -0.04 -9.45
C ALA A 684 -32.00 -0.43 -10.16
N LEU A 685 -31.96 -1.48 -11.00
CA LEU A 685 -33.14 -1.99 -11.71
C LEU A 685 -34.28 -2.37 -10.75
N TYR A 686 -33.97 -3.08 -9.66
CA TYR A 686 -35.01 -3.45 -8.69
C TYR A 686 -35.51 -2.27 -7.85
N ARG A 687 -34.69 -1.22 -7.62
CA ARG A 687 -35.17 0.01 -6.98
C ARG A 687 -36.19 0.72 -7.86
N ASP A 688 -35.89 0.88 -9.15
CA ASP A 688 -36.81 1.49 -10.11
C ASP A 688 -38.12 0.67 -10.20
N ALA A 689 -38.03 -0.66 -10.19
CA ALA A 689 -39.20 -1.53 -10.18
C ALA A 689 -40.06 -1.39 -8.91
N VAL A 690 -39.44 -1.21 -7.74
CA VAL A 690 -40.16 -0.94 -6.48
C VAL A 690 -40.88 0.41 -6.55
N GLU A 691 -40.22 1.45 -7.05
CA GLU A 691 -40.81 2.79 -7.20
C GLU A 691 -41.98 2.78 -8.18
N ALA A 692 -41.82 2.14 -9.34
CA ALA A 692 -42.88 2.00 -10.34
C ALA A 692 -44.10 1.25 -9.76
N ALA A 693 -43.89 0.11 -9.09
CA ALA A 693 -44.98 -0.64 -8.46
C ALA A 693 -45.64 0.13 -7.31
N GLN A 694 -44.88 0.95 -6.57
CA GLN A 694 -45.41 1.82 -5.53
C GLN A 694 -46.26 2.96 -6.10
N TYR A 695 -45.86 3.53 -7.24
CA TYR A 695 -46.64 4.52 -7.97
C TYR A 695 -47.95 3.93 -8.48
N GLU A 696 -47.93 2.77 -9.14
CA GLU A 696 -49.13 2.08 -9.58
C GLU A 696 -50.09 1.78 -8.42
N LEU A 697 -49.57 1.31 -7.29
CA LEU A 697 -50.37 1.02 -6.10
C LEU A 697 -51.07 2.28 -5.58
N ARG A 698 -50.35 3.42 -5.52
CA ARG A 698 -50.92 4.71 -5.11
C ARG A 698 -51.98 5.20 -6.08
N ALA A 699 -51.74 5.06 -7.40
CA ALA A 699 -52.70 5.44 -8.43
C ALA A 699 -54.00 4.61 -8.33
N GLU A 700 -53.90 3.29 -8.15
CA GLU A 700 -55.06 2.41 -7.96
C GLU A 700 -55.79 2.67 -6.63
N GLN A 701 -55.06 3.01 -5.56
CA GLN A 701 -55.66 3.44 -4.28
C GLN A 701 -56.46 4.74 -4.43
N LYS A 702 -55.87 5.78 -5.04
CA LYS A 702 -56.58 7.04 -5.34
C LYS A 702 -57.80 6.79 -6.24
N ALA A 703 -57.69 5.91 -7.24
CA ALA A 703 -58.82 5.54 -8.10
C ALA A 703 -59.93 4.82 -7.31
N LEU A 704 -59.59 3.98 -6.32
CA LEU A 704 -60.56 3.29 -5.47
C LEU A 704 -61.35 4.25 -4.56
N ASP A 705 -60.77 5.38 -4.17
CA ASP A 705 -61.43 6.41 -3.36
C ASP A 705 -62.62 7.04 -4.10
N ALA A 706 -62.53 7.17 -5.44
CA ALA A 706 -63.65 7.61 -6.28
C ALA A 706 -64.89 6.69 -6.16
N TYR A 707 -64.68 5.41 -5.85
CA TYR A 707 -65.72 4.39 -5.67
C TYR A 707 -66.11 4.17 -4.20
N ALA A 708 -65.63 4.99 -3.26
CA ALA A 708 -65.93 4.84 -1.83
C ALA A 708 -67.44 4.85 -1.53
N ARG A 709 -68.22 5.56 -2.36
CA ARG A 709 -69.68 5.69 -2.25
C ARG A 709 -70.47 4.54 -2.89
N VAL A 710 -69.84 3.69 -3.71
CA VAL A 710 -70.50 2.57 -4.41
C VAL A 710 -70.68 1.39 -3.45
N ARG A 711 -71.70 1.48 -2.58
CA ARG A 711 -72.05 0.46 -1.57
C ARG A 711 -73.51 0.01 -1.74
N PHE A 712 -73.81 -1.23 -1.37
CA PHE A 712 -75.17 -1.79 -1.52
C PHE A 712 -76.23 -0.97 -0.76
N GLN A 713 -75.92 -0.49 0.45
CA GLN A 713 -76.80 0.39 1.22
C GLN A 713 -77.17 1.67 0.48
N ARG A 714 -76.21 2.28 -0.24
CA ARG A 714 -76.47 3.49 -1.05
C ARG A 714 -77.23 3.19 -2.33
N TYR A 715 -77.05 2.01 -2.89
CA TYR A 715 -77.87 1.53 -4.01
C TYR A 715 -79.34 1.36 -3.59
N LEU A 716 -79.59 0.77 -2.42
CA LEU A 716 -80.94 0.69 -1.83
C LEU A 716 -81.53 2.08 -1.51
N ALA A 717 -80.70 3.01 -0.99
CA ALA A 717 -81.12 4.40 -0.77
C ALA A 717 -81.51 5.11 -2.07
N ALA A 718 -80.78 4.87 -3.17
CA ALA A 718 -81.11 5.41 -4.48
C ALA A 718 -82.41 4.82 -5.06
N LEU A 719 -82.75 3.56 -4.72
CA LEU A 719 -84.02 2.93 -5.07
C LEU A 719 -85.21 3.51 -4.28
N THR A 720 -85.00 3.92 -3.03
CA THR A 720 -86.03 4.47 -2.12
C THR A 720 -86.28 5.96 -2.34
N PHE A 721 -85.24 6.79 -2.44
CA PHE A 721 -85.39 8.24 -2.42
C PHE A 721 -85.21 8.90 -3.79
N GLY A 722 -84.80 8.14 -4.81
CA GLY A 722 -84.62 8.63 -6.18
C GLY A 722 -83.49 9.66 -6.36
N VAL A 723 -82.73 9.97 -5.30
CA VAL A 723 -81.62 10.93 -5.28
C VAL A 723 -80.32 10.17 -4.98
N LEU A 724 -79.23 10.61 -5.63
CA LEU A 724 -77.89 10.00 -5.62
C LEU A 724 -76.83 10.83 -4.91
#